data_AF-A0A1W0XBE7-F1
#
_entry.id   AF-A0A1W0XBE7-F1
#
_cell.length_a   1.000
_cell.length_b   1.000
_cell.length_c   1.000
_cell.angle_alpha   90.00
_cell.angle_beta   90.00
_cell.angle_gamma   90.00
#
_symmetry.space_group_name_H-M   'P 1'
#
loop_
_entity.id
_entity.type
_entity.pdbx_description
1 polymer ?
#
loop_
_entity_poly.entity_id
_entity_poly.type
_entity_poly.pdbx_seq_one_letter_code
_entity_poly.pdbx_strand_id
1 'polypeptide(L)'
;MVWNSSSKALEDDFHDFGQRNFQAGVLFALAGMGVILNLPIIVLLLVKRYRYKKSLRNIDLLILNLAVADILVAWFCALVDAIWKLTYQWLAGNASCKTVKFMQMFSLYASTFVITAISIDRCLVIANPLRSSQRSFVSGLIIAAWLLAALLSTPQIYIFRLEKAPFLIDGQELWQCCTHGAYSEPWQETAYVISTFAVIFAAPLLIIIASYAAVFQRLKQKADMPHSPHRHHDLRRSFSASESGRRRKQKMKLAKQKALLASVLVIAAFVICWTPYHCAMIYFVITRQETADDTVIINAVQHVFFFGKTHITYELPRSPDEAACARGQSSTLKVTDFAPELRTTGVMIVKQKSETTFYFGNDVFCACSNRVIRATFFYGFRTFDFRFHNPIFSRKPVHPLQFTSSARQYPSRLHLISRQNDREMAGKQNHPEGRLDKPKYKVADITLAEWGRAEIVLAEREMPGLMALRKKFGGSVKILRGARVAGCLHMTIQTAVLIETLVELGAEVQWSSCNIFSTQDHAAAAIAAAGVVPVYAWKGETEEEYEWCIEQTLIFPDGQPLNMILDDGGDLTNLVHDKYPELLKDGLIRGISEETTTGVHNLHKMMRAGKLRVPSFNVNDSVTKSKFDNLYGIRESLVDGIKRATDIMLAGKVAVVCGYGDVGKGAAVSLRAFGARVIVTEVDPINALQAAMEGYQVITLEEAISLGGSIFVTTTGCKGVIRGEHISAMVEDSIICNVGHFDIEIDVKWLNDNAVEKKMVKPQVDRYTLKNGRHVILLAEGRLCNLGCATGHPSFVMSTSFTNQVLAQIELWTKPGAYPIGIHILPKRLDEEVARLHLDHLGVKLTKLNPDQAEYLGVNPDGPFKPDIYRY
;
A
#
# COMPACT_ATOMS: atom_id res chain seq x y z
N MET A 1 -41.22 -1.98 -22.41
CA MET A 1 -41.01 -2.47 -23.77
C MET A 1 -41.88 -3.69 -24.01
N VAL A 2 -42.55 -3.74 -25.17
CA VAL A 2 -43.03 -4.98 -25.81
C VAL A 2 -41.82 -5.90 -25.99
N TRP A 3 -41.97 -7.16 -25.59
CA TRP A 3 -40.93 -8.17 -25.54
C TRP A 3 -40.79 -8.84 -26.92
N ASN A 4 -39.59 -8.81 -27.50
CA ASN A 4 -39.26 -9.67 -28.63
C ASN A 4 -38.61 -10.94 -28.06
N SER A 5 -39.31 -12.06 -28.20
CA SER A 5 -38.89 -13.37 -27.73
C SER A 5 -37.77 -13.91 -28.63
N SER A 6 -36.53 -13.79 -28.18
CA SER A 6 -35.40 -14.53 -28.76
C SER A 6 -34.25 -14.59 -27.75
N SER A 7 -34.12 -15.74 -27.08
CA SER A 7 -32.89 -16.35 -26.53
C SER A 7 -31.91 -15.53 -25.65
N LYS A 8 -32.19 -14.27 -25.30
CA LYS A 8 -31.36 -13.43 -24.39
C LYS A 8 -31.88 -13.34 -22.94
N ALA A 9 -33.08 -13.84 -22.66
CA ALA A 9 -33.74 -13.68 -21.37
C ALA A 9 -33.12 -14.50 -20.22
N LEU A 10 -32.32 -15.53 -20.49
CA LEU A 10 -31.68 -16.34 -19.46
C LEU A 10 -30.32 -15.79 -18.99
N GLU A 11 -29.64 -14.96 -19.79
CA GLU A 11 -28.37 -14.32 -19.39
C GLU A 11 -28.58 -13.02 -18.62
N ASP A 12 -29.62 -12.23 -18.95
CA ASP A 12 -29.93 -10.99 -18.23
C ASP A 12 -30.57 -11.25 -16.84
N ASP A 13 -31.29 -12.36 -16.64
CA ASP A 13 -31.86 -12.73 -15.33
C ASP A 13 -30.78 -13.20 -14.33
N PHE A 14 -29.70 -13.84 -14.80
CA PHE A 14 -28.61 -14.31 -13.93
C PHE A 14 -27.72 -13.15 -13.43
N HIS A 15 -27.44 -12.17 -14.28
CA HIS A 15 -26.66 -10.98 -13.92
C HIS A 15 -27.40 -10.12 -12.89
N ASP A 16 -28.71 -9.97 -13.05
CA ASP A 16 -29.53 -9.19 -12.12
C ASP A 16 -29.77 -9.96 -10.79
N PHE A 17 -29.95 -11.28 -10.82
CA PHE A 17 -30.06 -12.10 -9.59
C PHE A 17 -28.80 -12.08 -8.73
N GLY A 18 -27.61 -12.25 -9.34
CA GLY A 18 -26.33 -12.20 -8.64
C GLY A 18 -26.06 -10.83 -8.00
N GLN A 19 -26.34 -9.76 -8.74
CA GLN A 19 -26.18 -8.39 -8.24
C GLN A 19 -27.14 -8.06 -7.09
N ARG A 20 -28.40 -8.49 -7.17
CA ARG A 20 -29.40 -8.29 -6.11
C ARG A 20 -29.02 -9.02 -4.83
N ASN A 21 -28.60 -10.29 -4.94
CA ASN A 21 -28.16 -11.07 -3.79
C ASN A 21 -26.91 -10.48 -3.14
N PHE A 22 -25.98 -9.95 -3.95
CA PHE A 22 -24.84 -9.22 -3.43
C PHE A 22 -25.26 -7.96 -2.67
N GLN A 23 -26.14 -7.13 -3.24
CA GLN A 23 -26.66 -5.93 -2.56
C GLN A 23 -27.41 -6.26 -1.26
N ALA A 24 -28.26 -7.30 -1.28
CA ALA A 24 -28.94 -7.77 -0.08
C ALA A 24 -27.94 -8.26 0.98
N GLY A 25 -26.94 -9.03 0.58
CA GLY A 25 -25.86 -9.49 1.45
C GLY A 25 -25.09 -8.34 2.11
N VAL A 26 -24.78 -7.29 1.34
CA VAL A 26 -24.16 -6.06 1.88
C VAL A 26 -25.07 -5.38 2.90
N LEU A 27 -26.36 -5.23 2.61
CA LEU A 27 -27.31 -4.62 3.55
C LEU A 27 -27.51 -5.44 4.83
N PHE A 28 -27.52 -6.78 4.75
CA PHE A 28 -27.51 -7.65 5.94
C PHE A 28 -26.23 -7.46 6.76
N ALA A 29 -25.07 -7.37 6.11
CA ALA A 29 -23.81 -7.12 6.78
C ALA A 29 -23.80 -5.75 7.48
N LEU A 30 -24.30 -4.70 6.80
CA LEU A 30 -24.45 -3.36 7.37
C LEU A 30 -25.40 -3.34 8.56
N ALA A 31 -26.56 -4.02 8.47
CA ALA A 31 -27.49 -4.16 9.57
C ALA A 31 -26.86 -4.89 10.77
N GLY A 32 -26.16 -6.00 10.51
CA GLY A 32 -25.43 -6.75 11.53
C GLY A 32 -24.34 -5.93 12.21
N MET A 33 -23.51 -5.23 11.44
CA MET A 33 -22.49 -4.32 11.97
C MET A 33 -23.10 -3.18 12.78
N GLY A 34 -24.19 -2.57 12.30
CA GLY A 34 -24.91 -1.51 13.02
C GLY A 34 -25.35 -1.96 14.41
N VAL A 35 -25.84 -3.18 14.55
CA VAL A 35 -26.22 -3.76 15.86
C VAL A 35 -24.98 -4.12 16.69
N ILE A 36 -24.01 -4.83 16.12
CA ILE A 36 -22.81 -5.31 16.83
C ILE A 36 -21.98 -4.15 17.39
N LEU A 37 -21.87 -3.03 16.67
CA LEU A 37 -21.09 -1.88 17.09
C LEU A 37 -21.81 -1.01 18.14
N ASN A 38 -23.14 -0.87 18.05
CA ASN A 38 -23.90 0.02 18.92
C ASN A 38 -24.45 -0.65 20.18
N LEU A 39 -24.81 -1.94 20.13
CA LEU A 39 -25.38 -2.65 21.27
C LEU A 39 -24.43 -2.69 22.48
N PRO A 40 -23.12 -2.98 22.34
CA PRO A 40 -22.18 -2.93 23.47
C PRO A 40 -22.09 -1.55 24.11
N ILE A 41 -22.19 -0.48 23.31
CA ILE A 41 -22.18 0.91 23.83
C ILE A 41 -23.38 1.13 24.75
N ILE A 42 -24.58 0.73 24.30
CA ILE A 42 -25.81 0.80 25.10
C ILE A 42 -25.64 -0.01 26.40
N VAL A 43 -25.22 -1.27 26.29
CA VAL A 43 -25.02 -2.17 27.44
C VAL A 43 -24.04 -1.57 28.44
N LEU A 44 -22.88 -1.08 27.99
CA LEU A 44 -21.86 -0.49 28.87
C LEU A 44 -22.36 0.76 29.59
N LEU A 45 -23.12 1.62 28.90
CA LEU A 45 -23.69 2.83 29.50
C LEU A 45 -24.83 2.52 30.48
N LEU A 46 -25.66 1.51 30.18
CA LEU A 46 -26.69 1.03 31.11
C LEU A 46 -26.07 0.34 32.33
N VAL A 47 -25.06 -0.50 32.17
CA VAL A 47 -24.31 -1.12 33.28
C VAL A 47 -23.67 -0.04 34.16
N LYS A 48 -23.04 0.97 33.54
CA LYS A 48 -22.49 2.13 34.27
C LYS A 48 -23.55 2.84 35.11
N ARG A 49 -24.77 3.02 34.57
CA ARG A 49 -25.88 3.68 35.25
C ARG A 49 -26.51 2.85 36.36
N TYR A 50 -26.88 1.61 36.07
CA TYR A 50 -27.71 0.77 36.94
C TYR A 50 -26.89 -0.14 37.86
N ARG A 51 -25.81 -0.77 37.36
CA ARG A 51 -24.98 -1.69 38.17
C ARG A 51 -24.00 -0.94 39.05
N TYR A 52 -23.31 0.06 38.50
CA TYR A 52 -22.31 0.84 39.24
C TYR A 52 -22.86 2.11 39.88
N LYS A 53 -24.17 2.39 39.73
CA LYS A 53 -24.85 3.61 40.24
C LYS A 53 -24.11 4.91 39.89
N LYS A 54 -23.39 4.96 38.77
CA LYS A 54 -22.65 6.17 38.33
C LYS A 54 -23.56 7.06 37.48
N SER A 55 -23.56 8.35 37.77
CA SER A 55 -24.28 9.33 36.95
C SER A 55 -23.68 9.42 35.54
N LEU A 56 -24.52 9.33 34.52
CA LEU A 56 -24.12 9.55 33.14
C LEU A 56 -23.84 11.03 32.91
N ARG A 57 -22.71 11.33 32.26
CA ARG A 57 -22.40 12.69 31.81
C ARG A 57 -23.28 13.05 30.61
N ASN A 58 -23.43 14.34 30.31
CA ASN A 58 -24.21 14.80 29.15
C ASN A 58 -23.80 14.12 27.83
N ILE A 59 -22.49 13.96 27.60
CA ILE A 59 -21.97 13.27 26.42
C ILE A 59 -22.34 11.78 26.40
N ASP A 60 -22.38 11.14 27.57
CA ASP A 60 -22.74 9.73 27.68
C ASP A 60 -24.23 9.55 27.31
N LEU A 61 -25.09 10.53 27.65
CA LEU A 61 -26.51 10.53 27.27
C LEU A 61 -26.72 10.74 25.76
N LEU A 62 -25.94 11.62 25.15
CA LEU A 62 -26.00 11.88 23.72
C LEU A 62 -25.51 10.67 22.90
N ILE A 63 -24.40 10.05 23.30
CA ILE A 63 -23.89 8.82 22.68
C ILE A 63 -24.89 7.67 22.83
N LEU A 64 -25.56 7.55 23.97
CA LEU A 64 -26.61 6.54 24.17
C LEU A 64 -27.76 6.72 23.16
N ASN A 65 -28.24 7.95 22.98
CA ASN A 65 -29.32 8.23 22.02
C ASN A 65 -28.89 8.04 20.57
N LEU A 66 -27.64 8.36 20.24
CA LEU A 66 -27.09 8.11 18.92
C LEU A 66 -27.03 6.61 18.62
N ALA A 67 -26.52 5.81 19.56
CA ALA A 67 -26.47 4.35 19.42
C ALA A 67 -27.86 3.73 19.25
N VAL A 68 -28.88 4.27 19.93
CA VAL A 68 -30.28 3.84 19.73
C VAL A 68 -30.79 4.22 18.34
N ALA A 69 -30.56 5.45 17.89
CA ALA A 69 -30.96 5.90 16.55
C ALA A 69 -30.28 5.09 15.44
N ASP A 70 -28.99 4.78 15.59
CA ASP A 70 -28.23 4.01 14.61
C ASP A 70 -28.69 2.54 14.54
N ILE A 71 -29.12 1.95 15.67
CA ILE A 71 -29.78 0.63 15.66
C ILE A 71 -31.12 0.70 14.92
N LEU A 72 -31.90 1.78 15.09
CA LEU A 72 -33.13 1.96 14.33
C LEU A 72 -32.87 2.07 12.83
N VAL A 73 -31.80 2.76 12.41
CA VAL A 73 -31.38 2.84 10.99
C VAL A 73 -30.95 1.46 10.49
N ALA A 74 -30.15 0.71 11.27
CA ALA A 74 -29.73 -0.64 10.91
C ALA A 74 -30.93 -1.59 10.73
N TRP A 75 -31.94 -1.47 11.61
CA TRP A 75 -33.11 -2.32 11.59
C TRP A 75 -34.13 -1.92 10.51
N PHE A 76 -34.54 -0.66 10.46
CA PHE A 76 -35.61 -0.24 9.56
C PHE A 76 -35.11 0.11 8.16
N CYS A 77 -33.91 0.68 8.02
CA CYS A 77 -33.39 1.03 6.70
C CYS A 77 -32.64 -0.17 6.09
N ALA A 78 -31.57 -0.65 6.73
CA ALA A 78 -30.73 -1.66 6.10
C ALA A 78 -31.38 -3.05 6.03
N LEU A 79 -31.88 -3.58 7.16
CA LEU A 79 -32.46 -4.93 7.20
C LEU A 79 -33.75 -5.05 6.36
N VAL A 80 -34.67 -4.10 6.47
CA VAL A 80 -35.93 -4.17 5.70
C VAL A 80 -35.66 -4.01 4.21
N ASP A 81 -34.75 -3.13 3.78
CA ASP A 81 -34.40 -3.01 2.36
C ASP A 81 -33.68 -4.27 1.85
N ALA A 82 -32.88 -4.95 2.68
CA ALA A 82 -32.29 -6.25 2.33
C ALA A 82 -33.37 -7.31 2.07
N ILE A 83 -34.36 -7.41 2.97
CA ILE A 83 -35.50 -8.34 2.84
C ILE A 83 -36.33 -8.00 1.60
N TRP A 84 -36.58 -6.72 1.34
CA TRP A 84 -37.34 -6.30 0.16
C TRP A 84 -36.60 -6.62 -1.15
N LYS A 85 -35.27 -6.46 -1.19
CA LYS A 85 -34.45 -6.87 -2.35
C LYS A 85 -34.49 -8.38 -2.61
N LEU A 86 -34.60 -9.21 -1.57
CA LEU A 86 -34.72 -10.66 -1.73
C LEU A 86 -36.14 -11.11 -2.11
N THR A 87 -37.16 -10.49 -1.52
CA THR A 87 -38.55 -10.93 -1.70
C THR A 87 -39.20 -10.39 -2.97
N TYR A 88 -38.71 -9.26 -3.50
CA TYR A 88 -39.23 -8.58 -4.69
C TYR A 88 -40.71 -8.15 -4.59
N GLN A 89 -41.35 -8.30 -3.43
CA GLN A 89 -42.72 -7.88 -3.17
C GLN A 89 -42.91 -7.48 -1.71
N TRP A 90 -43.85 -6.57 -1.50
CA TRP A 90 -44.27 -6.16 -0.18
C TRP A 90 -45.31 -7.13 0.40
N LEU A 91 -44.88 -8.00 1.32
CA LEU A 91 -45.74 -9.05 1.91
C LEU A 91 -46.56 -8.59 3.13
N ALA A 92 -46.19 -7.49 3.78
CA ALA A 92 -46.68 -7.14 5.12
C ALA A 92 -47.97 -6.30 5.14
N GLY A 93 -48.64 -6.09 4.00
CA GLY A 93 -49.87 -5.30 3.89
C GLY A 93 -49.69 -3.78 3.98
N ASN A 94 -50.76 -3.03 3.74
CA ASN A 94 -50.72 -1.57 3.59
C ASN A 94 -50.35 -0.81 4.89
N ALA A 95 -50.85 -1.28 6.04
CA ALA A 95 -50.52 -0.67 7.34
C ALA A 95 -49.03 -0.77 7.65
N SER A 96 -48.42 -1.92 7.37
CA SER A 96 -46.97 -2.12 7.54
C SER A 96 -46.16 -1.30 6.54
N CYS A 97 -46.63 -1.16 5.28
CA CYS A 97 -45.97 -0.31 4.28
C CYS A 97 -45.79 1.13 4.80
N LYS A 98 -46.89 1.73 5.29
CA LYS A 98 -46.89 3.07 5.88
C LYS A 98 -46.01 3.16 7.14
N THR A 99 -46.13 2.17 8.02
CA THR A 99 -45.40 2.15 9.29
C THR A 99 -43.89 2.01 9.08
N VAL A 100 -43.47 1.12 8.20
CA VAL A 100 -42.05 0.92 7.88
C VAL A 100 -41.47 2.16 7.22
N LYS A 101 -42.17 2.76 6.25
CA LYS A 101 -41.69 3.98 5.58
C LYS A 101 -41.58 5.16 6.54
N PHE A 102 -42.54 5.29 7.45
CA PHE A 102 -42.43 6.21 8.58
C PHE A 102 -41.20 5.92 9.45
N MET A 103 -40.98 4.68 9.88
CA MET A 103 -39.86 4.31 10.75
C MET A 103 -38.49 4.47 10.07
N GLN A 104 -38.39 4.18 8.77
CA GLN A 104 -37.19 4.43 7.98
C GLN A 104 -36.81 5.91 8.05
N MET A 105 -37.76 6.79 7.72
CA MET A 105 -37.52 8.23 7.73
C MET A 105 -37.26 8.79 9.14
N PHE A 106 -38.01 8.29 10.12
CA PHE A 106 -37.87 8.65 11.53
C PHE A 106 -36.49 8.31 12.07
N SER A 107 -35.98 7.12 11.76
CA SER A 107 -34.66 6.67 12.22
C SER A 107 -33.53 7.54 11.64
N LEU A 108 -33.63 7.91 10.36
CA LEU A 108 -32.64 8.78 9.70
C LEU A 108 -32.66 10.19 10.29
N TYR A 109 -33.85 10.79 10.49
CA TYR A 109 -33.95 12.10 11.14
C TYR A 109 -33.44 12.07 12.59
N ALA A 110 -33.78 11.03 13.35
CA ALA A 110 -33.34 10.89 14.74
C ALA A 110 -31.81 10.83 14.84
N SER A 111 -31.14 10.02 14.01
CA SER A 111 -29.68 9.93 14.02
C SER A 111 -29.03 11.28 13.68
N THR A 112 -29.46 11.92 12.58
CA THR A 112 -28.96 13.24 12.16
C THR A 112 -29.17 14.33 13.22
N PHE A 113 -30.36 14.41 13.82
CA PHE A 113 -30.64 15.45 14.82
C PHE A 113 -29.90 15.21 16.13
N VAL A 114 -29.65 13.96 16.53
CA VAL A 114 -28.80 13.65 17.68
C VAL A 114 -27.33 14.02 17.40
N ILE A 115 -26.80 13.76 16.19
CA ILE A 115 -25.46 14.23 15.79
C ILE A 115 -25.38 15.75 15.86
N THR A 116 -26.41 16.45 15.39
CA THR A 116 -26.49 17.92 15.47
C THR A 116 -26.49 18.40 16.93
N ALA A 117 -27.25 17.73 17.82
CA ALA A 117 -27.26 18.02 19.24
C ALA A 117 -25.89 17.80 19.91
N ILE A 118 -25.13 16.77 19.48
CA ILE A 118 -23.75 16.56 19.91
C ILE A 118 -22.87 17.75 19.53
N SER A 119 -22.95 18.23 18.29
CA SER A 119 -22.16 19.38 17.83
C SER A 119 -22.48 20.66 18.61
N ILE A 120 -23.76 20.91 18.91
CA ILE A 120 -24.18 22.05 19.74
C ILE A 120 -23.60 21.92 21.16
N ASP A 121 -23.75 20.76 21.82
CA ASP A 121 -23.20 20.55 23.18
C ASP A 121 -21.67 20.71 23.22
N ARG A 122 -20.97 20.16 22.22
CA ARG A 122 -19.51 20.32 22.09
C ARG A 122 -19.12 21.79 21.92
N CYS A 123 -19.83 22.54 21.08
CA CYS A 123 -19.62 23.98 20.92
C CYS A 123 -19.74 24.71 22.25
N LEU A 124 -20.83 24.50 22.99
CA LEU A 124 -21.07 25.17 24.27
C LEU A 124 -19.98 24.87 25.31
N VAL A 125 -19.57 23.61 25.44
CA VAL A 125 -18.55 23.18 26.43
C VAL A 125 -17.15 23.67 26.07
N ILE A 126 -16.79 23.67 24.78
CA ILE A 126 -15.44 24.05 24.33
C ILE A 126 -15.31 25.58 24.26
N ALA A 127 -16.31 26.27 23.74
CA ALA A 127 -16.32 27.73 23.59
C ALA A 127 -16.46 28.46 24.94
N ASN A 128 -17.18 27.88 25.93
CA ASN A 128 -17.39 28.47 27.25
C ASN A 128 -16.94 27.51 28.38
N PRO A 129 -15.62 27.36 28.64
CA PRO A 129 -15.13 26.41 29.64
C PRO A 129 -15.54 26.74 31.09
N LEU A 130 -16.07 27.93 31.36
CA LEU A 130 -16.59 28.36 32.67
C LEU A 130 -18.11 28.11 32.83
N ARG A 131 -18.80 27.71 31.77
CA ARG A 131 -20.24 27.44 31.78
C ARG A 131 -20.44 25.99 31.33
N SER A 132 -20.71 25.09 32.28
CA SER A 132 -21.07 23.72 31.92
C SER A 132 -22.43 23.71 31.22
N SER A 133 -22.56 22.90 30.18
CA SER A 133 -23.86 22.60 29.57
C SER A 133 -24.76 22.00 30.65
N GLN A 134 -25.89 22.67 30.94
CA GLN A 134 -26.82 22.19 31.96
C GLN A 134 -27.49 20.91 31.48
N ARG A 135 -27.65 19.91 32.36
CA ARG A 135 -28.25 18.62 31.98
C ARG A 135 -29.68 18.76 31.45
N SER A 136 -30.43 19.72 31.96
CA SER A 136 -31.77 20.08 31.48
C SER A 136 -31.76 20.52 30.01
N PHE A 137 -30.78 21.34 29.63
CA PHE A 137 -30.61 21.81 28.24
C PHE A 137 -30.32 20.65 27.28
N VAL A 138 -29.37 19.77 27.61
CA VAL A 138 -29.05 18.60 26.77
C VAL A 138 -30.21 17.63 26.66
N SER A 139 -30.94 17.43 27.75
CA SER A 139 -32.16 16.60 27.74
C SER A 139 -33.23 17.23 26.84
N GLY A 140 -33.37 18.55 26.87
CA GLY A 140 -34.25 19.30 25.98
C GLY A 140 -33.86 19.15 24.51
N LEU A 141 -32.57 19.23 24.17
CA LEU A 141 -32.08 18.99 22.79
C LEU A 141 -32.41 17.58 22.29
N ILE A 142 -32.22 16.56 23.14
CA ILE A 142 -32.55 15.18 22.80
C ILE A 142 -34.06 15.04 22.56
N ILE A 143 -34.89 15.55 23.47
CA ILE A 143 -36.35 15.49 23.31
C ILE A 143 -36.79 16.21 22.02
N ALA A 144 -36.24 17.39 21.75
CA ALA A 144 -36.51 18.13 20.53
C ALA A 144 -36.09 17.34 19.27
N ALA A 145 -34.92 16.69 19.29
CA ALA A 145 -34.47 15.86 18.18
C ALA A 145 -35.44 14.71 17.86
N TRP A 146 -35.90 13.97 18.87
CA TRP A 146 -36.83 12.87 18.68
C TRP A 146 -38.24 13.33 18.27
N LEU A 147 -38.75 14.40 18.88
CA LEU A 147 -40.07 14.96 18.52
C LEU A 147 -40.08 15.53 17.11
N LEU A 148 -39.02 16.25 16.72
CA LEU A 148 -38.88 16.79 15.38
C LEU A 148 -38.73 15.68 14.34
N ALA A 149 -37.97 14.63 14.65
CA ALA A 149 -37.86 13.46 13.79
C ALA A 149 -39.22 12.78 13.58
N ALA A 150 -40.01 12.60 14.65
CA ALA A 150 -41.35 12.03 14.56
C ALA A 150 -42.29 12.88 13.70
N LEU A 151 -42.32 14.20 13.95
CA LEU A 151 -43.17 15.15 13.23
C LEU A 151 -42.85 15.19 11.74
N LEU A 152 -41.57 15.34 11.38
CA LEU A 152 -41.13 15.48 10.00
C LEU A 152 -41.20 14.17 9.19
N SER A 153 -41.37 13.03 9.86
CA SER A 153 -41.59 11.73 9.22
C SER A 153 -43.05 11.45 8.88
N THR A 154 -44.00 12.22 9.43
CA THR A 154 -45.44 12.00 9.22
C THR A 154 -45.91 11.99 7.76
N PRO A 155 -45.32 12.75 6.80
CA PRO A 155 -45.73 12.68 5.40
C PRO A 155 -45.64 11.28 4.80
N GLN A 156 -44.71 10.44 5.28
CA GLN A 156 -44.51 9.06 4.82
C GLN A 156 -45.77 8.20 4.94
N ILE A 157 -46.61 8.45 5.95
CA ILE A 157 -47.85 7.71 6.21
C ILE A 157 -48.91 8.00 5.14
N TYR A 158 -48.87 9.19 4.55
CA TYR A 158 -49.84 9.65 3.56
C TYR A 158 -49.39 9.38 2.13
N ILE A 159 -48.09 9.53 1.84
CA ILE A 159 -47.56 9.38 0.49
C ILE A 159 -47.37 7.91 0.09
N PHE A 160 -47.03 7.02 1.02
CA PHE A 160 -46.83 5.60 0.70
C PHE A 160 -48.13 4.80 0.82
N ARG A 161 -48.38 3.94 -0.16
CA ARG A 161 -49.48 2.99 -0.17
C ARG A 161 -49.10 1.70 -0.87
N LEU A 162 -49.83 0.64 -0.54
CA LEU A 162 -49.72 -0.65 -1.20
C LEU A 162 -50.51 -0.64 -2.51
N GLU A 163 -49.81 -0.89 -3.61
CA GLU A 163 -50.38 -0.96 -4.96
C GLU A 163 -49.96 -2.24 -5.66
N LYS A 164 -50.74 -2.69 -6.65
CA LYS A 164 -50.37 -3.82 -7.50
C LYS A 164 -49.36 -3.36 -8.55
N ALA A 165 -48.31 -4.15 -8.77
CA ALA A 165 -47.45 -3.96 -9.92
C ALA A 165 -48.25 -4.25 -11.22
N PRO A 166 -48.12 -3.45 -12.29
CA PRO A 166 -48.78 -3.64 -13.58
C PRO A 166 -48.04 -4.61 -14.50
N PHE A 167 -47.04 -5.34 -13.99
CA PHE A 167 -46.39 -6.44 -14.70
C PHE A 167 -46.46 -7.71 -13.85
N LEU A 168 -46.67 -8.84 -14.52
CA LEU A 168 -46.69 -10.18 -13.93
C LEU A 168 -45.28 -10.78 -14.05
N ILE A 169 -44.78 -11.40 -12.99
CA ILE A 169 -43.59 -12.26 -13.04
C ILE A 169 -44.07 -13.68 -12.79
N ASP A 170 -43.76 -14.61 -13.70
CA ASP A 170 -44.22 -16.01 -13.64
C ASP A 170 -45.74 -16.18 -13.47
N GLY A 171 -46.52 -15.24 -14.03
CA GLY A 171 -47.98 -15.25 -13.95
C GLY A 171 -48.56 -14.86 -12.58
N GLN A 172 -47.75 -14.36 -11.64
CA GLN A 172 -48.20 -13.91 -10.32
C GLN A 172 -48.30 -12.37 -10.21
N GLU A 173 -49.37 -11.90 -9.56
CA GLU A 173 -49.54 -10.48 -9.21
C GLU A 173 -48.63 -10.12 -8.02
N LEU A 174 -47.78 -9.10 -8.18
CA LEU A 174 -46.88 -8.62 -7.14
C LEU A 174 -47.42 -7.34 -6.50
N TRP A 175 -47.24 -7.20 -5.19
CA TRP A 175 -47.62 -6.00 -4.44
C TRP A 175 -46.40 -5.16 -4.10
N GLN A 176 -46.49 -3.83 -4.25
CA GLN A 176 -45.39 -2.89 -4.00
C GLN A 176 -45.83 -1.76 -3.07
N CYS A 177 -44.94 -1.36 -2.17
CA CYS A 177 -45.12 -0.19 -1.30
C CYS A 177 -44.53 1.05 -2.01
N CYS A 178 -45.37 1.86 -2.64
CA CYS A 178 -44.93 2.96 -3.51
C CYS A 178 -45.68 4.27 -3.26
N THR A 179 -45.20 5.36 -3.89
CA THR A 179 -45.80 6.70 -3.87
C THR A 179 -46.66 6.99 -5.09
N HIS A 180 -46.95 5.98 -5.92
CA HIS A 180 -47.71 6.14 -7.14
C HIS A 180 -49.03 6.84 -6.85
N GLY A 181 -49.36 7.90 -7.61
CA GLY A 181 -50.58 8.70 -7.44
C GLY A 181 -50.75 9.38 -6.08
N ALA A 182 -49.69 9.56 -5.29
CA ALA A 182 -49.70 10.35 -4.06
C ALA A 182 -49.59 11.86 -4.32
N TYR A 183 -49.02 12.23 -5.46
CA TYR A 183 -48.87 13.61 -5.91
C TYR A 183 -49.80 13.85 -7.09
N SER A 184 -50.59 14.93 -7.02
CA SER A 184 -51.44 15.34 -8.13
C SER A 184 -50.63 15.94 -9.28
N GLU A 185 -49.53 16.60 -8.93
CA GLU A 185 -48.68 17.33 -9.85
C GLU A 185 -47.21 16.98 -9.61
N PRO A 186 -46.38 16.81 -10.66
CA PRO A 186 -44.99 16.43 -10.51
C PRO A 186 -44.16 17.38 -9.63
N TRP A 187 -44.49 18.68 -9.55
CA TRP A 187 -43.73 19.63 -8.74
C TRP A 187 -43.84 19.34 -7.23
N GLN A 188 -44.91 18.68 -6.78
CA GLN A 188 -45.10 18.33 -5.38
C GLN A 188 -44.08 17.31 -4.89
N GLU A 189 -43.77 16.32 -5.74
CA GLU A 189 -42.73 15.32 -5.49
C GLU A 189 -41.34 15.97 -5.42
N THR A 190 -41.04 16.86 -6.37
CA THR A 190 -39.80 17.65 -6.36
C THR A 190 -39.67 18.51 -5.11
N ALA A 191 -40.74 19.22 -4.74
CA ALA A 191 -40.77 20.05 -3.54
C ALA A 191 -40.57 19.21 -2.27
N TYR A 192 -41.19 18.04 -2.20
CA TYR A 192 -41.02 17.11 -1.09
C TYR A 192 -39.56 16.66 -0.95
N VAL A 193 -38.94 16.17 -2.03
CA VAL A 193 -37.54 15.71 -2.00
C VAL A 193 -36.57 16.84 -1.62
N ILE A 194 -36.75 18.04 -2.17
CA ILE A 194 -35.93 19.23 -1.83
C ILE A 194 -36.11 19.59 -0.35
N SER A 195 -37.35 19.57 0.16
CA SER A 195 -37.62 19.86 1.57
C SER A 195 -36.97 18.83 2.51
N THR A 196 -37.02 17.55 2.14
CA THR A 196 -36.35 16.47 2.87
C THR A 196 -34.85 16.71 2.91
N PHE A 197 -34.22 16.98 1.76
CA PHE A 197 -32.79 17.31 1.67
C PHE A 197 -32.40 18.49 2.58
N ALA A 198 -33.19 19.57 2.52
CA ALA A 198 -32.93 20.77 3.30
C ALA A 198 -32.94 20.46 4.81
N VAL A 199 -33.89 19.65 5.27
CA VAL A 199 -34.07 19.32 6.69
C VAL A 199 -33.06 18.26 7.16
N ILE A 200 -32.82 17.21 6.38
CA ILE A 200 -32.02 16.07 6.84
C ILE A 200 -30.51 16.29 6.66
N PHE A 201 -30.12 17.17 5.74
CA PHE A 201 -28.72 17.38 5.41
C PHE A 201 -28.30 18.84 5.50
N ALA A 202 -28.93 19.74 4.74
CA ALA A 202 -28.43 21.11 4.61
C ALA A 202 -28.50 21.90 5.93
N ALA A 203 -29.64 21.90 6.62
CA ALA A 203 -29.81 22.60 7.89
C ALA A 203 -28.93 22.01 9.01
N PRO A 204 -28.88 20.69 9.25
CA PRO A 204 -27.91 20.06 10.15
C PRO A 204 -26.48 20.43 9.84
N LEU A 205 -26.07 20.37 8.57
CA LEU A 205 -24.71 20.73 8.15
C LEU A 205 -24.38 22.20 8.47
N LEU A 206 -25.29 23.13 8.19
CA LEU A 206 -25.12 24.54 8.51
C LEU A 206 -24.99 24.78 10.02
N ILE A 207 -25.81 24.12 10.84
CA ILE A 207 -25.73 24.20 12.30
C ILE A 207 -24.40 23.65 12.81
N ILE A 208 -23.94 22.53 12.26
CA ILE A 208 -22.65 21.93 12.57
C ILE A 208 -21.53 22.89 12.21
N ILE A 209 -21.48 23.40 10.97
CA ILE A 209 -20.46 24.36 10.51
C ILE A 209 -20.44 25.61 11.41
N ALA A 210 -21.61 26.19 11.69
CA ALA A 210 -21.71 27.37 12.54
C ALA A 210 -21.21 27.09 13.97
N SER A 211 -21.54 25.92 14.53
CA SER A 211 -21.10 25.49 15.86
C SER A 211 -19.58 25.39 15.95
N TYR A 212 -18.91 24.84 14.93
CA TYR A 212 -17.45 24.70 14.92
C TYR A 212 -16.72 25.98 14.52
N ALA A 213 -17.30 26.82 13.66
CA ALA A 213 -16.79 28.15 13.38
C ALA A 213 -16.74 29.00 14.66
N ALA A 214 -17.78 28.93 15.50
CA ALA A 214 -17.81 29.60 16.80
C ALA A 214 -16.72 29.08 17.76
N VAL A 215 -16.44 27.77 17.75
CA VAL A 215 -15.32 27.18 18.51
C VAL A 215 -13.97 27.70 18.03
N PHE A 216 -13.74 27.75 16.71
CA PHE A 216 -12.49 28.20 16.14
C PHE A 216 -12.22 29.68 16.41
N GLN A 217 -13.24 30.53 16.23
CA GLN A 217 -13.14 31.97 16.54
C GLN A 217 -12.79 32.21 18.02
N ARG A 218 -13.39 31.46 18.94
CA ARG A 218 -13.09 31.54 20.39
C ARG A 218 -11.68 31.07 20.74
N LEU A 219 -11.16 30.06 20.04
CA LEU A 219 -9.78 29.61 20.22
C LEU A 219 -8.78 30.65 19.71
N LYS A 220 -9.08 31.32 18.58
CA LYS A 220 -8.26 32.38 18.00
C LYS A 220 -8.24 33.66 18.86
N GLN A 221 -9.40 34.12 19.33
CA GLN A 221 -9.51 35.29 20.24
C GLN A 221 -8.70 35.12 21.54
N LYS A 222 -8.49 33.88 21.98
CA LYS A 222 -7.68 33.57 23.18
C LYS A 222 -6.18 33.52 22.90
N ALA A 223 -5.79 33.31 21.64
CA ALA A 223 -4.40 33.39 21.19
C ALA A 223 -3.98 34.84 20.90
N ASP A 224 -4.91 35.69 20.46
CA ASP A 224 -4.65 37.09 20.05
C ASP A 224 -4.77 38.12 21.21
N MET A 225 -4.99 37.68 22.46
CA MET A 225 -5.01 38.59 23.62
C MET A 225 -3.59 39.10 23.93
N PRO A 226 -3.33 40.43 23.84
CA PRO A 226 -2.01 41.00 24.14
C PRO A 226 -1.61 40.71 25.59
N HIS A 227 -0.41 40.17 25.80
CA HIS A 227 0.18 40.08 27.14
C HIS A 227 0.43 41.50 27.67
N SER A 228 -0.38 41.92 28.65
CA SER A 228 -0.17 43.18 29.37
C SER A 228 1.22 43.19 30.03
N PRO A 229 2.02 44.28 29.90
CA PRO A 229 3.39 44.34 30.44
C PRO A 229 3.47 44.47 31.97
N HIS A 230 2.35 44.58 32.68
CA HIS A 230 2.36 44.83 34.12
C HIS A 230 1.97 43.60 34.92
N ARG A 231 2.95 42.72 35.17
CA ARG A 231 3.00 41.91 36.40
C ARG A 231 4.37 41.26 36.63
N HIS A 232 5.38 42.08 36.86
CA HIS A 232 6.71 41.62 37.29
C HIS A 232 6.90 41.53 38.83
N HIS A 233 5.85 41.75 39.63
CA HIS A 233 6.00 41.81 41.10
C HIS A 233 5.39 40.65 41.92
N ASP A 234 4.76 39.65 41.30
CA ASP A 234 4.18 38.48 42.02
C ASP A 234 4.83 37.12 41.68
N LEU A 235 5.94 37.11 40.94
CA LEU A 235 6.59 35.88 40.46
C LEU A 235 7.55 35.21 41.45
N ARG A 236 7.58 35.65 42.72
CA ARG A 236 8.35 35.00 43.80
C ARG A 236 7.50 34.21 44.82
N ARG A 237 6.19 34.07 44.63
CA ARG A 237 5.30 33.32 45.55
C ARG A 237 4.48 32.17 44.94
N SER A 238 4.73 31.75 43.69
CA SER A 238 4.02 30.62 43.07
C SER A 238 4.92 29.47 42.57
N PHE A 239 6.09 29.30 43.19
CA PHE A 239 6.92 28.08 43.07
C PHE A 239 6.37 26.88 43.88
N SER A 240 5.04 26.74 43.95
CA SER A 240 4.37 25.53 44.45
C SER A 240 3.23 25.08 43.52
N ALA A 241 3.34 25.36 42.21
CA ALA A 241 2.54 24.62 41.23
C ALA A 241 3.05 23.16 41.18
N SER A 242 2.56 22.34 42.11
CA SER A 242 2.73 20.89 42.17
C SER A 242 2.80 20.29 40.77
N GLU A 243 3.70 19.34 40.57
CA GLU A 243 3.81 18.53 39.35
C GLU A 243 2.44 17.98 38.88
N SER A 244 1.52 17.76 39.84
CA SER A 244 0.11 17.41 39.60
C SER A 244 -0.67 18.49 38.82
N GLY A 245 -0.41 19.77 39.05
CA GLY A 245 -1.05 20.91 38.39
C GLY A 245 -0.60 21.09 36.94
N ARG A 246 0.70 20.89 36.65
CA ARG A 246 1.23 20.84 35.28
C ARG A 246 0.69 19.62 34.53
N ARG A 247 0.72 18.42 35.14
CA ARG A 247 0.08 17.22 34.59
C ARG A 247 -1.42 17.39 34.33
N ARG A 248 -2.15 18.09 35.22
CA ARG A 248 -3.60 18.36 35.05
C ARG A 248 -3.87 19.34 33.90
N LYS A 249 -3.08 20.41 33.75
CA LYS A 249 -3.18 21.34 32.61
C LYS A 249 -2.86 20.63 31.29
N GLN A 250 -1.83 19.79 31.25
CA GLN A 250 -1.44 19.04 30.05
C GLN A 250 -2.47 17.97 29.68
N LYS A 251 -3.00 17.22 30.66
CA LYS A 251 -4.12 16.28 30.46
C LYS A 251 -5.38 16.98 29.95
N MET A 252 -5.70 18.18 30.47
CA MET A 252 -6.82 18.98 29.96
C MET A 252 -6.61 19.47 28.52
N LYS A 253 -5.39 19.90 28.17
CA LYS A 253 -5.06 20.34 26.79
C LYS A 253 -5.18 19.18 25.80
N LEU A 254 -4.63 18.01 26.17
CA LEU A 254 -4.72 16.79 25.37
C LEU A 254 -6.18 16.30 25.24
N ALA A 255 -6.97 16.36 26.32
CA ALA A 255 -8.39 16.01 26.28
C ALA A 255 -9.21 16.94 25.37
N LYS A 256 -8.91 18.25 25.37
CA LYS A 256 -9.53 19.22 24.46
C LYS A 256 -9.16 18.98 23.00
N GLN A 257 -7.89 18.68 22.72
CA GLN A 257 -7.43 18.35 21.36
C GLN A 257 -8.06 17.05 20.85
N LYS A 258 -8.10 16.00 21.68
CA LYS A 258 -8.78 14.74 21.33
C LYS A 258 -10.28 14.94 21.08
N ALA A 259 -10.95 15.75 21.88
CA ALA A 259 -12.38 16.06 21.68
C ALA A 259 -12.65 16.87 20.40
N LEU A 260 -11.75 17.79 20.05
CA LEU A 260 -11.81 18.56 18.80
C LEU A 260 -11.56 17.67 17.58
N LEU A 261 -10.54 16.81 17.62
CA LEU A 261 -10.24 15.88 16.54
C LEU A 261 -11.38 14.89 16.30
N ALA A 262 -11.90 14.26 17.37
CA ALA A 262 -13.05 13.37 17.28
C ALA A 262 -14.28 14.07 16.68
N SER A 263 -14.49 15.33 17.03
CA SER A 263 -15.56 16.15 16.46
C SER A 263 -15.38 16.42 14.97
N VAL A 264 -14.18 16.78 14.52
CA VAL A 264 -13.88 17.02 13.09
C VAL A 264 -14.07 15.74 12.27
N LEU A 265 -13.69 14.59 12.81
CA LEU A 265 -13.88 13.29 12.16
C LEU A 265 -15.36 12.96 11.95
N VAL A 266 -16.23 13.24 12.94
CA VAL A 266 -17.68 13.02 12.82
C VAL A 266 -18.28 13.91 11.72
N ILE A 267 -17.83 15.16 11.58
CA ILE A 267 -18.29 16.07 10.51
C ILE A 267 -17.84 15.56 9.15
N ALA A 268 -16.56 15.19 9.03
CA ALA A 268 -16.01 14.67 7.79
C ALA A 268 -16.76 13.41 7.37
N ALA A 269 -17.03 12.49 8.30
CA ALA A 269 -17.84 11.31 8.05
C ALA A 269 -19.27 11.66 7.61
N PHE A 270 -19.95 12.60 8.29
CA PHE A 270 -21.29 13.04 7.90
C PHE A 270 -21.31 13.60 6.47
N VAL A 271 -20.38 14.52 6.13
CA VAL A 271 -20.31 15.13 4.81
C VAL A 271 -19.94 14.10 3.74
N ILE A 272 -18.91 13.29 3.96
CA ILE A 272 -18.44 12.32 2.97
C ILE A 272 -19.51 11.25 2.71
N CYS A 273 -20.19 10.77 3.75
CA CYS A 273 -21.20 9.73 3.59
C CYS A 273 -22.53 10.24 3.04
N TRP A 274 -22.97 11.46 3.38
CA TRP A 274 -24.30 11.95 2.98
C TRP A 274 -24.32 12.78 1.69
N THR A 275 -23.23 13.50 1.38
CA THR A 275 -23.20 14.42 0.22
C THR A 275 -23.49 13.71 -1.09
N PRO A 276 -22.85 12.57 -1.44
CA PRO A 276 -23.01 12.04 -2.78
C PRO A 276 -24.41 11.43 -3.01
N TYR A 277 -25.03 10.83 -1.98
CA TYR A 277 -26.42 10.39 -2.02
C TYR A 277 -27.37 11.56 -2.34
N HIS A 278 -27.24 12.67 -1.61
CA HIS A 278 -28.13 13.81 -1.81
C HIS A 278 -27.89 14.58 -3.10
N CYS A 279 -26.64 14.72 -3.53
CA CYS A 279 -26.32 15.30 -4.84
C CYS A 279 -26.98 14.50 -5.97
N ALA A 280 -26.93 13.16 -5.88
CA ALA A 280 -27.56 12.30 -6.87
C ALA A 280 -29.10 12.37 -6.84
N MET A 281 -29.70 12.41 -5.65
CA MET A 281 -31.16 12.59 -5.50
C MET A 281 -31.64 13.92 -6.09
N ILE A 282 -30.89 15.01 -5.87
CA ILE A 282 -31.22 16.32 -6.45
C ILE A 282 -31.05 16.30 -7.96
N TYR A 283 -29.94 15.73 -8.46
CA TYR A 283 -29.71 15.57 -9.90
C TYR A 283 -30.90 14.86 -10.57
N PHE A 284 -31.30 13.70 -10.03
CA PHE A 284 -32.42 12.91 -10.55
C PHE A 284 -33.73 13.69 -10.64
N VAL A 285 -34.07 14.42 -9.57
CA VAL A 285 -35.32 15.19 -9.51
C VAL A 285 -35.31 16.39 -10.46
N ILE A 286 -34.14 16.98 -10.74
CA ILE A 286 -34.00 18.14 -11.63
C ILE A 286 -33.99 17.72 -13.10
N THR A 287 -33.27 16.65 -13.47
CA THR A 287 -33.04 16.33 -14.88
C THR A 287 -34.23 15.65 -15.55
N ARG A 288 -35.05 14.87 -14.82
CA ARG A 288 -36.30 14.22 -15.29
C ARG A 288 -36.26 13.53 -16.68
N GLN A 289 -35.10 13.28 -17.26
CA GLN A 289 -34.93 12.67 -18.58
C GLN A 289 -34.13 11.38 -18.44
N GLU A 290 -34.70 10.27 -18.91
CA GLU A 290 -33.92 9.05 -19.16
C GLU A 290 -33.21 9.21 -20.50
N THR A 291 -31.98 9.74 -20.49
CA THR A 291 -31.04 9.48 -21.58
C THR A 291 -30.18 8.26 -21.22
N ALA A 292 -29.76 7.48 -22.22
CA ALA A 292 -29.01 6.25 -22.01
C ALA A 292 -27.69 6.45 -21.20
N ASP A 293 -27.10 7.65 -21.26
CA ASP A 293 -25.90 8.03 -20.49
C ASP A 293 -26.17 8.24 -18.99
N ASP A 294 -27.39 8.62 -18.59
CA ASP A 294 -27.76 8.81 -17.18
C ASP A 294 -27.78 7.48 -16.41
N THR A 295 -28.00 6.35 -17.11
CA THR A 295 -28.01 5.00 -16.53
C THR A 295 -26.70 4.64 -15.84
N VAL A 296 -25.56 5.14 -16.32
CA VAL A 296 -24.23 4.85 -15.76
C VAL A 296 -24.03 5.58 -14.43
N ILE A 297 -24.44 6.85 -14.35
CA ILE A 297 -24.38 7.65 -13.12
C ILE A 297 -25.37 7.09 -12.09
N ILE A 298 -26.57 6.73 -12.53
CA ILE A 298 -27.61 6.13 -11.70
C ILE A 298 -27.13 4.79 -11.12
N ASN A 299 -26.57 3.91 -11.96
CA ASN A 299 -26.01 2.65 -11.49
C ASN A 299 -24.84 2.90 -10.53
N ALA A 300 -23.91 3.79 -10.86
CA ALA A 300 -22.76 4.10 -10.00
C ALA A 300 -23.17 4.61 -8.61
N VAL A 301 -24.16 5.50 -8.52
CA VAL A 301 -24.68 5.98 -7.23
C VAL A 301 -25.43 4.87 -6.48
N GLN A 302 -26.24 4.06 -7.18
CA GLN A 302 -26.98 2.95 -6.58
C GLN A 302 -26.05 1.85 -6.06
N HIS A 303 -24.92 1.61 -6.72
CA HIS A 303 -23.88 0.68 -6.28
C HIS A 303 -23.11 1.16 -5.05
N VAL A 304 -23.04 2.48 -4.81
CA VAL A 304 -22.29 3.05 -3.67
C VAL A 304 -23.18 3.25 -2.45
N PHE A 305 -24.44 3.65 -2.61
CA PHE A 305 -25.29 4.05 -1.47
C PHE A 305 -26.38 3.04 -1.10
N PHE A 306 -26.59 1.98 -1.88
CA PHE A 306 -27.51 0.84 -1.63
C PHE A 306 -28.99 1.17 -1.31
N PHE A 307 -29.36 2.45 -1.19
CA PHE A 307 -30.71 2.93 -0.93
C PHE A 307 -31.38 3.45 -2.21
N GLY A 308 -32.63 3.03 -2.42
CA GLY A 308 -33.58 3.75 -3.29
C GLY A 308 -33.66 3.30 -4.74
N LYS A 309 -34.52 2.32 -5.01
CA LYS A 309 -35.40 2.33 -6.20
C LYS A 309 -36.82 2.15 -5.69
N THR A 310 -37.52 3.25 -5.41
CA THR A 310 -38.99 3.22 -5.19
C THR A 310 -39.75 4.10 -6.18
N HIS A 311 -39.08 4.69 -7.17
CA HIS A 311 -39.77 5.29 -8.31
C HIS A 311 -40.03 4.22 -9.35
N ILE A 312 -41.26 3.74 -9.31
CA ILE A 312 -41.89 3.13 -10.46
C ILE A 312 -42.71 4.25 -11.11
N THR A 313 -42.14 4.92 -12.10
CA THR A 313 -42.87 5.86 -12.97
C THR A 313 -43.43 5.08 -14.16
N TYR A 314 -44.76 4.98 -14.23
CA TYR A 314 -45.48 4.44 -15.39
C TYR A 314 -45.87 5.59 -16.32
N GLU A 315 -45.44 5.56 -17.58
CA GLU A 315 -46.13 6.29 -18.65
C GLU A 315 -47.29 5.44 -19.19
N LEU A 316 -48.48 6.02 -19.28
CA LEU A 316 -49.63 5.41 -19.96
C LEU A 316 -49.40 5.42 -21.49
N PRO A 317 -49.77 4.36 -22.23
CA PRO A 317 -49.74 4.38 -23.70
C PRO A 317 -50.68 5.47 -24.23
N ARG A 318 -50.20 6.28 -25.18
CA ARG A 318 -50.87 7.51 -25.65
C ARG A 318 -51.84 7.27 -26.82
N SER A 319 -52.10 6.02 -27.20
CA SER A 319 -53.07 5.72 -28.27
C SER A 319 -53.83 4.40 -28.09
N PRO A 320 -55.06 4.29 -28.62
CA PRO A 320 -55.83 3.04 -28.62
C PRO A 320 -55.13 1.89 -29.37
N ASP A 321 -54.26 2.21 -30.34
CA ASP A 321 -53.58 1.23 -31.19
C ASP A 321 -52.45 0.49 -30.44
N GLU A 322 -51.79 1.14 -29.48
CA GLU A 322 -50.80 0.49 -28.61
C GLU A 322 -51.43 -0.54 -27.65
N ALA A 323 -52.70 -0.36 -27.29
CA ALA A 323 -53.46 -1.31 -26.46
C ALA A 323 -53.95 -2.55 -27.23
N ALA A 324 -53.92 -2.53 -28.56
CA ALA A 324 -54.26 -3.68 -29.40
C ALA A 324 -53.07 -4.65 -29.54
N CYS A 325 -51.85 -4.13 -29.62
CA CYS A 325 -50.63 -4.92 -29.79
C CYS A 325 -50.25 -5.75 -28.53
N ALA A 326 -50.70 -5.31 -27.34
CA ALA A 326 -50.52 -6.06 -26.08
C ALA A 326 -51.46 -7.27 -25.93
N ARG A 327 -52.47 -7.42 -26.80
CA ARG A 327 -53.42 -8.53 -26.80
C ARG A 327 -53.08 -9.50 -27.93
N GLY A 328 -52.16 -10.43 -27.67
CA GLY A 328 -51.59 -11.35 -28.66
C GLY A 328 -52.61 -12.05 -29.56
N GLN A 329 -52.57 -11.74 -30.86
CA GLN A 329 -53.10 -12.57 -31.94
C GLN A 329 -51.99 -12.82 -32.98
N SER A 330 -51.69 -14.10 -33.18
CA SER A 330 -50.65 -14.64 -34.04
C SER A 330 -51.12 -14.80 -35.48
N SER A 331 -50.27 -14.48 -36.46
CA SER A 331 -50.28 -15.12 -37.78
C SER A 331 -48.87 -15.22 -38.34
N THR A 332 -48.42 -16.46 -38.56
CA THR A 332 -47.10 -16.86 -39.06
C THR A 332 -47.06 -16.76 -40.60
N LEU A 333 -46.07 -16.06 -41.16
CA LEU A 333 -45.75 -16.08 -42.60
C LEU A 333 -44.36 -16.73 -42.81
N LYS A 334 -44.32 -17.80 -43.61
CA LYS A 334 -43.10 -18.60 -43.89
C LYS A 334 -42.31 -18.00 -45.05
N VAL A 335 -40.98 -18.05 -44.93
CA VAL A 335 -40.00 -17.62 -45.94
C VAL A 335 -39.92 -18.66 -47.06
N THR A 336 -40.86 -18.63 -48.00
CA THR A 336 -40.76 -19.39 -49.26
C THR A 336 -41.20 -18.62 -50.51
N ASP A 337 -41.57 -17.35 -50.40
CA ASP A 337 -42.26 -16.62 -51.49
C ASP A 337 -41.41 -15.54 -52.20
N PHE A 338 -40.13 -15.79 -52.50
CA PHE A 338 -39.37 -14.93 -53.43
C PHE A 338 -38.46 -15.72 -54.39
N ALA A 339 -38.40 -15.23 -55.64
CA ALA A 339 -37.95 -15.89 -56.87
C ALA A 339 -36.42 -16.22 -56.96
N PRO A 340 -35.99 -17.11 -57.89
CA PRO A 340 -34.68 -17.80 -57.85
C PRO A 340 -33.45 -17.02 -58.38
N GLU A 341 -33.55 -15.74 -58.74
CA GLU A 341 -32.55 -15.08 -59.61
C GLU A 341 -31.54 -14.13 -58.93
N LEU A 342 -31.35 -14.21 -57.60
CA LEU A 342 -30.37 -13.38 -56.87
C LEU A 342 -29.39 -14.21 -56.03
N ARG A 343 -28.70 -15.18 -56.66
CA ARG A 343 -27.75 -16.07 -55.98
C ARG A 343 -26.25 -15.78 -56.19
N THR A 344 -25.83 -14.71 -56.86
CA THR A 344 -24.38 -14.53 -57.17
C THR A 344 -23.78 -13.14 -56.94
N THR A 345 -24.49 -12.19 -56.36
CA THR A 345 -23.87 -10.95 -55.84
C THR A 345 -24.64 -10.53 -54.59
N GLY A 346 -24.01 -10.71 -53.42
CA GLY A 346 -24.65 -10.57 -52.10
C GLY A 346 -24.95 -9.13 -51.71
N VAL A 347 -25.83 -8.44 -52.44
CA VAL A 347 -26.48 -7.19 -52.02
C VAL A 347 -27.87 -7.13 -52.64
N MET A 348 -28.92 -7.10 -51.80
CA MET A 348 -30.30 -6.81 -52.24
C MET A 348 -30.67 -5.40 -51.76
N ILE A 349 -31.26 -4.57 -52.62
CA ILE A 349 -31.72 -3.22 -52.28
C ILE A 349 -33.23 -3.19 -52.46
N VAL A 350 -33.96 -3.02 -51.36
CA VAL A 350 -35.42 -2.79 -51.39
C VAL A 350 -35.68 -1.37 -50.95
N LYS A 351 -36.39 -0.61 -51.78
CA LYS A 351 -36.74 0.79 -51.52
C LYS A 351 -38.23 0.87 -51.24
N GLN A 352 -38.60 1.17 -50.00
CA GLN A 352 -39.97 1.51 -49.65
C GLN A 352 -40.00 2.89 -48.99
N LYS A 353 -40.97 3.70 -49.42
CA LYS A 353 -41.21 5.12 -49.14
C LYS A 353 -40.43 5.69 -47.93
N SER A 354 -39.28 6.29 -48.25
CA SER A 354 -38.35 7.08 -47.41
C SER A 354 -37.21 6.38 -46.67
N GLU A 355 -37.04 5.06 -46.77
CA GLU A 355 -35.85 4.37 -46.23
C GLU A 355 -35.14 3.52 -47.29
N THR A 356 -33.81 3.42 -47.19
CA THR A 356 -32.97 2.52 -47.99
C THR A 356 -32.28 1.57 -47.03
N THR A 357 -32.65 0.29 -47.08
CA THR A 357 -32.08 -0.77 -46.22
C THR A 357 -31.05 -1.57 -47.02
N PHE A 358 -29.87 -1.78 -46.45
CA PHE A 358 -28.81 -2.59 -47.05
C PHE A 358 -28.76 -3.96 -46.35
N TYR A 359 -28.75 -5.04 -47.13
CA TYR A 359 -28.61 -6.40 -46.60
C TYR A 359 -27.20 -6.90 -46.85
N PHE A 360 -26.46 -7.19 -45.76
CA PHE A 360 -25.15 -7.84 -45.77
C PHE A 360 -25.22 -9.08 -44.88
N GLY A 361 -25.37 -10.27 -45.46
CA GLY A 361 -25.42 -11.51 -44.67
C GLY A 361 -26.51 -11.50 -43.58
N ASN A 362 -26.26 -12.17 -42.46
CA ASN A 362 -27.27 -12.47 -41.43
C ASN A 362 -27.53 -11.35 -40.40
N ASP A 363 -26.98 -10.14 -40.58
CA ASP A 363 -27.15 -9.03 -39.64
C ASP A 363 -27.93 -7.86 -40.27
N VAL A 364 -28.90 -7.30 -39.53
CA VAL A 364 -29.76 -6.20 -39.97
C VAL A 364 -29.35 -4.89 -39.29
N PHE A 365 -28.98 -3.88 -40.07
CA PHE A 365 -28.78 -2.50 -39.60
C PHE A 365 -29.88 -1.59 -40.12
N CYS A 366 -30.62 -0.95 -39.21
CA CYS A 366 -31.62 0.06 -39.55
C CYS A 366 -31.12 1.44 -39.12
N ALA A 367 -31.01 2.38 -40.06
CA ALA A 367 -30.63 3.76 -39.77
C ALA A 367 -31.82 4.68 -40.10
N CYS A 368 -32.45 5.23 -39.06
CA CYS A 368 -33.57 6.14 -39.20
C CYS A 368 -33.11 7.61 -39.01
N SER A 369 -33.08 8.34 -40.12
CA SER A 369 -33.31 9.79 -40.34
C SER A 369 -32.80 10.87 -39.36
N ASN A 370 -31.88 11.68 -39.89
CA ASN A 370 -31.81 13.16 -39.89
C ASN A 370 -31.80 13.97 -38.58
N ARG A 371 -30.83 13.71 -37.70
CA ARG A 371 -30.16 14.79 -36.93
C ARG A 371 -28.67 14.52 -36.86
N VAL A 372 -27.86 15.57 -37.04
CA VAL A 372 -26.40 15.53 -36.87
C VAL A 372 -26.10 15.14 -35.42
N ILE A 373 -25.72 13.88 -35.18
CA ILE A 373 -25.17 13.45 -33.90
C ILE A 373 -23.67 13.74 -33.93
N ARG A 374 -23.30 14.78 -33.20
CA ARG A 374 -21.93 15.13 -32.85
C ARG A 374 -21.48 14.15 -31.75
N ALA A 375 -20.91 13.00 -32.12
CA ALA A 375 -20.28 12.11 -31.14
C ALA A 375 -18.99 12.78 -30.64
N THR A 376 -19.09 13.42 -29.47
CA THR A 376 -17.95 14.01 -28.77
C THR A 376 -17.44 12.97 -27.78
N PHE A 377 -16.34 12.30 -28.11
CA PHE A 377 -15.58 11.53 -27.13
C PHE A 377 -14.81 12.51 -26.25
N PHE A 378 -15.22 12.64 -24.99
CA PHE A 378 -14.44 13.35 -23.97
C PHE A 378 -13.29 12.46 -23.49
N TYR A 379 -12.12 12.64 -24.08
CA TYR A 379 -10.84 12.49 -23.39
C TYR A 379 -10.10 13.83 -23.55
N GLY A 380 -10.06 14.64 -22.50
CA GLY A 380 -9.15 15.80 -22.45
C GLY A 380 -7.70 15.30 -22.46
N PHE A 381 -6.72 15.94 -23.09
CA PHE A 381 -6.67 17.29 -23.65
C PHE A 381 -5.71 17.32 -24.86
N ARG A 382 -6.25 17.60 -26.07
CA ARG A 382 -5.71 18.48 -27.12
C ARG A 382 -6.46 18.23 -28.44
N THR A 383 -7.09 19.26 -28.98
CA THR A 383 -7.68 19.30 -30.33
C THR A 383 -6.55 19.40 -31.37
N PHE A 384 -6.42 18.40 -32.23
CA PHE A 384 -5.60 18.50 -33.46
C PHE A 384 -6.53 18.45 -34.67
N ASP A 385 -6.49 19.54 -35.44
CA ASP A 385 -7.20 19.72 -36.70
C ASP A 385 -6.27 19.19 -37.82
N PHE A 386 -6.62 18.09 -38.49
CA PHE A 386 -5.82 17.52 -39.57
C PHE A 386 -6.45 17.82 -40.93
N ARG A 387 -5.85 18.77 -41.66
CA ARG A 387 -6.00 18.90 -43.11
C ARG A 387 -4.88 18.14 -43.81
N PHE A 388 -5.23 17.25 -44.73
CA PHE A 388 -4.28 16.57 -45.60
C PHE A 388 -3.76 17.51 -46.68
N HIS A 389 -2.44 17.66 -46.79
CA HIS A 389 -1.72 18.00 -48.02
C HIS A 389 -0.41 17.19 -48.07
N ASN A 390 -0.13 16.60 -49.23
CA ASN A 390 1.12 15.95 -49.65
C ASN A 390 1.74 16.85 -50.76
N PRO A 391 2.97 16.68 -51.29
CA PRO A 391 4.06 15.74 -50.94
C PRO A 391 5.50 16.36 -51.07
N ILE A 392 6.55 15.50 -51.03
CA ILE A 392 7.81 15.51 -51.85
C ILE A 392 9.19 15.57 -51.11
N PHE A 393 9.81 14.39 -51.09
CA PHE A 393 11.22 13.97 -51.38
C PHE A 393 12.45 14.22 -50.46
N SER A 394 13.18 13.08 -50.29
CA SER A 394 14.66 12.89 -50.42
C SER A 394 15.53 13.31 -49.22
N ARG A 395 16.51 12.55 -48.69
CA ARG A 395 17.42 11.47 -49.18
C ARG A 395 18.08 10.76 -47.96
N LYS A 396 18.39 9.46 -48.06
CA LYS A 396 19.35 8.68 -47.23
C LYS A 396 20.82 9.07 -47.58
N PRO A 397 21.93 8.43 -47.10
CA PRO A 397 22.22 7.40 -46.04
C PRO A 397 23.35 7.85 -45.04
N VAL A 398 23.61 7.29 -43.85
CA VAL A 398 24.19 5.98 -43.38
C VAL A 398 25.72 5.76 -43.57
N HIS A 399 26.43 5.68 -42.42
CA HIS A 399 27.68 4.95 -42.02
C HIS A 399 29.09 5.39 -42.52
N PRO A 400 30.24 4.93 -41.93
CA PRO A 400 30.52 4.11 -40.71
C PRO A 400 31.78 4.51 -39.83
N LEU A 401 31.99 3.78 -38.71
CA LEU A 401 33.24 3.29 -38.08
C LEU A 401 34.42 4.26 -37.75
N GLN A 402 34.90 4.25 -36.49
CA GLN A 402 36.19 3.63 -36.09
C GLN A 402 36.56 3.87 -34.61
N PHE A 403 37.04 2.79 -33.97
CA PHE A 403 37.80 2.74 -32.71
C PHE A 403 39.28 2.99 -32.98
N THR A 404 39.99 3.58 -32.00
CA THR A 404 41.40 3.34 -31.54
C THR A 404 41.83 4.58 -30.74
N SER A 405 42.73 4.61 -29.75
CA SER A 405 43.50 3.66 -28.94
C SER A 405 44.39 4.50 -28.01
N SER A 406 44.83 3.94 -26.87
CA SER A 406 46.03 4.33 -26.07
C SER A 406 46.02 5.74 -25.43
N ALA A 407 46.57 6.00 -24.24
CA ALA A 407 47.76 5.43 -23.62
C ALA A 407 47.74 5.56 -22.08
N ARG A 408 48.56 4.70 -21.47
CA ARG A 408 48.89 4.59 -20.04
C ARG A 408 49.82 5.73 -19.57
N GLN A 409 49.98 5.75 -18.24
CA GLN A 409 51.13 6.17 -17.41
C GLN A 409 51.09 7.54 -16.74
N TYR A 410 50.73 7.51 -15.45
CA TYR A 410 51.47 8.20 -14.38
C TYR A 410 52.74 7.40 -14.05
N PRO A 411 53.88 8.00 -13.65
CA PRO A 411 54.05 8.45 -12.25
C PRO A 411 55.02 9.61 -12.02
N SER A 412 54.97 10.24 -10.84
CA SER A 412 56.08 10.85 -10.06
C SER A 412 55.49 11.45 -8.77
N ARG A 413 55.59 10.82 -7.59
CA ARG A 413 56.66 10.97 -6.56
C ARG A 413 56.92 12.43 -6.12
N LEU A 414 56.67 12.75 -4.84
CA LEU A 414 57.62 13.18 -3.79
C LEU A 414 57.03 14.12 -2.70
N HIS A 415 57.58 13.93 -1.49
CA HIS A 415 57.64 14.78 -0.27
C HIS A 415 56.49 14.70 0.75
N LEU A 416 56.63 14.03 1.90
CA LEU A 416 57.52 14.25 3.09
C LEU A 416 57.42 15.66 3.68
N ILE A 417 56.69 15.80 4.78
CA ILE A 417 57.09 16.64 5.93
C ILE A 417 56.71 15.90 7.23
N SER A 418 57.69 15.85 8.13
CA SER A 418 57.71 15.24 9.45
C SER A 418 57.24 16.19 10.57
N ARG A 419 56.91 15.58 11.73
CA ARG A 419 57.17 15.99 13.14
C ARG A 419 56.24 15.13 14.01
N GLN A 420 56.64 14.06 14.69
CA GLN A 420 57.72 13.82 15.66
C GLN A 420 57.51 14.52 17.01
N ASN A 421 57.20 13.68 18.02
CA ASN A 421 57.57 13.69 19.46
C ASN A 421 56.40 13.03 20.24
N ASP A 422 56.56 12.11 21.17
CA ASP A 422 57.69 11.35 21.74
C ASP A 422 57.01 10.22 22.58
N ARG A 423 57.46 8.96 22.48
CA ARG A 423 58.16 8.16 23.54
C ARG A 423 57.36 7.99 24.85
N GLU A 424 57.27 6.83 25.50
CA GLU A 424 58.19 5.71 25.61
C GLU A 424 57.49 4.56 26.40
N MET A 425 57.58 3.32 25.93
CA MET A 425 58.18 2.23 26.72
C MET A 425 58.44 1.03 25.82
N ALA A 426 59.71 0.60 25.82
CA ALA A 426 60.26 -0.48 25.01
C ALA A 426 60.61 -1.69 25.88
N GLY A 427 60.57 -2.88 25.29
CA GLY A 427 61.14 -4.10 25.87
C GLY A 427 60.98 -5.33 24.96
N LYS A 428 61.94 -5.53 24.05
CA LYS A 428 62.04 -6.63 23.08
C LYS A 428 62.36 -7.98 23.74
N GLN A 429 61.92 -9.09 23.11
CA GLN A 429 62.78 -10.23 22.75
C GLN A 429 62.08 -11.16 21.73
N ASN A 430 62.79 -11.48 20.64
CA ASN A 430 62.36 -12.33 19.53
C ASN A 430 62.45 -13.82 19.86
N HIS A 431 61.38 -14.58 19.63
CA HIS A 431 61.36 -16.01 19.28
C HIS A 431 60.05 -16.33 18.50
N PRO A 432 59.98 -17.42 17.71
CA PRO A 432 59.19 -17.48 16.48
C PRO A 432 57.69 -17.56 16.77
N GLU A 433 56.94 -16.47 16.55
CA GLU A 433 55.49 -16.44 16.76
C GLU A 433 54.82 -17.21 15.60
N GLY A 434 54.15 -18.34 15.80
CA GLY A 434 53.15 -18.62 16.83
C GLY A 434 51.83 -18.09 16.29
N ARG A 435 50.92 -18.98 15.84
CA ARG A 435 49.54 -18.60 15.46
C ARG A 435 49.00 -17.63 16.50
N LEU A 436 48.72 -16.38 16.13
CA LEU A 436 47.87 -15.50 16.94
C LEU A 436 46.60 -16.29 17.24
N ASP A 437 46.31 -16.54 18.51
CA ASP A 437 45.17 -17.36 18.94
C ASP A 437 43.89 -16.75 18.36
N LYS A 438 43.31 -17.42 17.36
CA LYS A 438 42.06 -17.01 16.71
C LYS A 438 40.96 -16.93 17.80
N PRO A 439 40.31 -15.77 17.99
CA PRO A 439 39.25 -15.66 18.98
C PRO A 439 38.06 -16.55 18.59
N LYS A 440 37.39 -17.15 19.58
CA LYS A 440 36.21 -18.00 19.34
C LYS A 440 35.06 -17.25 18.67
N TYR A 441 34.91 -15.96 19.00
CA TYR A 441 33.99 -15.00 18.41
C TYR A 441 34.48 -13.59 18.79
N LYS A 442 33.96 -12.55 18.14
CA LYS A 442 34.09 -11.14 18.57
C LYS A 442 32.78 -10.41 18.25
N VAL A 443 32.10 -9.96 19.31
CA VAL A 443 30.81 -9.24 19.25
C VAL A 443 30.87 -8.05 20.21
N ALA A 444 29.98 -7.06 20.06
CA ALA A 444 29.98 -5.86 20.89
C ALA A 444 29.80 -6.17 22.39
N ASP A 445 28.74 -6.92 22.71
CA ASP A 445 28.37 -7.23 24.08
C ASP A 445 27.64 -8.58 24.14
N ILE A 446 28.30 -9.58 24.73
CA ILE A 446 27.75 -10.93 24.84
C ILE A 446 26.54 -11.01 25.79
N THR A 447 26.36 -10.02 26.68
CA THR A 447 25.25 -10.01 27.65
C THR A 447 23.89 -9.77 26.99
N LEU A 448 23.87 -9.34 25.72
CA LEU A 448 22.66 -9.14 24.92
C LEU A 448 22.05 -10.46 24.39
N ALA A 449 22.69 -11.60 24.63
CA ALA A 449 22.29 -12.89 24.06
C ALA A 449 20.86 -13.33 24.40
N GLU A 450 20.38 -13.07 25.61
CA GLU A 450 19.00 -13.44 26.01
C GLU A 450 17.95 -12.66 25.20
N TRP A 451 18.19 -11.35 25.01
CA TRP A 451 17.33 -10.52 24.17
C TRP A 451 17.38 -10.98 22.71
N GLY A 452 18.57 -11.21 22.17
CA GLY A 452 18.72 -11.74 20.82
C GLY A 452 18.00 -13.07 20.61
N ARG A 453 18.11 -14.00 21.57
CA ARG A 453 17.39 -15.27 21.53
C ARG A 453 15.87 -15.07 21.50
N ALA A 454 15.34 -14.14 22.31
CA ALA A 454 13.91 -13.84 22.32
C ALA A 454 13.42 -13.31 20.95
N GLU A 455 14.20 -12.45 20.29
CA GLU A 455 13.87 -11.95 18.95
C GLU A 455 14.06 -13.00 17.85
N ILE A 456 15.05 -13.89 17.95
CA ILE A 456 15.21 -15.04 17.04
C ILE A 456 13.96 -15.93 17.09
N VAL A 457 13.48 -16.28 18.30
CA VAL A 457 12.27 -17.10 18.47
C VAL A 457 11.03 -16.40 17.89
N LEU A 458 10.96 -15.08 17.97
CA LEU A 458 9.90 -14.30 17.33
C LEU A 458 10.02 -14.35 15.80
N ALA A 459 11.22 -14.15 15.27
CA ALA A 459 11.50 -14.15 13.84
C ALA A 459 11.26 -15.53 13.21
N GLU A 460 11.58 -16.63 13.87
CA GLU A 460 11.30 -18.00 13.40
C GLU A 460 9.81 -18.18 13.04
N ARG A 461 8.90 -17.55 13.79
CA ARG A 461 7.46 -17.60 13.51
C ARG A 461 7.08 -16.85 12.24
N GLU A 462 7.86 -15.85 11.84
CA GLU A 462 7.67 -15.10 10.61
C GLU A 462 8.55 -15.63 9.47
N MET A 463 9.30 -16.73 9.65
CA MET A 463 10.19 -17.30 8.63
C MET A 463 9.79 -18.71 8.20
N PRO A 464 8.57 -18.89 7.65
CA PRO A 464 8.00 -20.22 7.40
C PRO A 464 8.80 -21.04 6.38
N GLY A 465 9.47 -20.38 5.42
CA GLY A 465 10.32 -21.06 4.44
C GLY A 465 11.50 -21.78 5.09
N LEU A 466 12.27 -21.06 5.92
CA LEU A 466 13.39 -21.65 6.65
C LEU A 466 12.92 -22.74 7.62
N MET A 467 11.83 -22.51 8.35
CA MET A 467 11.27 -23.51 9.26
C MET A 467 10.82 -24.78 8.53
N ALA A 468 10.24 -24.64 7.33
CA ALA A 468 9.87 -25.78 6.50
C ALA A 468 11.11 -26.55 6.01
N LEU A 469 12.20 -25.86 5.65
CA LEU A 469 13.46 -26.52 5.28
C LEU A 469 14.08 -27.26 6.46
N ARG A 470 14.09 -26.69 7.68
CA ARG A 470 14.51 -27.40 8.90
C ARG A 470 13.68 -28.65 9.12
N LYS A 471 12.36 -28.58 8.97
CA LYS A 471 11.48 -29.75 9.09
C LYS A 471 11.75 -30.80 8.02
N LYS A 472 12.00 -30.38 6.78
CA LYS A 472 12.19 -31.26 5.62
C LYS A 472 13.56 -31.95 5.61
N PHE A 473 14.61 -31.23 6.02
CA PHE A 473 16.00 -31.64 5.85
C PHE A 473 16.82 -31.74 7.16
N GLY A 474 16.26 -31.33 8.29
CA GLY A 474 16.89 -31.40 9.62
C GLY A 474 16.71 -32.74 10.33
N GLY A 475 16.22 -33.79 9.66
CA GLY A 475 16.07 -35.13 10.22
C GLY A 475 17.41 -35.83 10.55
N SER A 476 17.37 -37.16 10.73
CA SER A 476 18.56 -37.95 11.08
C SER A 476 19.67 -37.92 10.02
N VAL A 477 19.31 -37.74 8.75
CA VAL A 477 20.26 -37.53 7.65
C VAL A 477 20.38 -36.03 7.39
N LYS A 478 21.45 -35.43 7.92
CA LYS A 478 21.76 -34.00 7.77
C LYS A 478 22.33 -33.73 6.37
N ILE A 479 21.57 -33.04 5.52
CA ILE A 479 21.87 -32.88 4.08
C ILE A 479 23.12 -32.05 3.78
N LEU A 480 23.49 -31.10 4.66
CA LEU A 480 24.69 -30.26 4.53
C LEU A 480 25.87 -30.78 5.34
N ARG A 481 25.83 -32.03 5.83
CA ARG A 481 26.94 -32.60 6.60
C ARG A 481 28.26 -32.49 5.85
N GLY A 482 29.25 -31.90 6.51
CA GLY A 482 30.61 -31.69 5.98
C GLY A 482 30.80 -30.37 5.22
N ALA A 483 29.73 -29.62 4.97
CA ALA A 483 29.84 -28.26 4.47
C ALA A 483 30.41 -27.36 5.57
N ARG A 484 31.38 -26.52 5.21
CA ARG A 484 32.02 -25.49 6.02
C ARG A 484 31.76 -24.16 5.34
N VAL A 485 30.65 -23.53 5.73
CA VAL A 485 30.10 -22.33 5.11
C VAL A 485 30.68 -21.09 5.80
N ALA A 486 31.47 -20.33 5.06
CA ALA A 486 31.83 -18.97 5.46
C ALA A 486 30.76 -18.00 4.93
N GLY A 487 30.11 -17.28 5.85
CA GLY A 487 29.09 -16.29 5.52
C GLY A 487 29.62 -14.85 5.65
N CYS A 488 29.37 -14.03 4.64
CA CYS A 488 29.53 -12.57 4.69
C CYS A 488 28.20 -11.93 4.30
N LEU A 489 27.37 -11.67 5.32
CA LEU A 489 26.02 -11.13 5.15
C LEU A 489 25.63 -10.38 6.42
N HIS A 490 24.87 -9.28 6.29
CA HIS A 490 24.38 -8.47 7.40
C HIS A 490 24.01 -9.30 8.64
N MET A 491 24.71 -9.11 9.77
CA MET A 491 24.51 -9.93 10.97
C MET A 491 23.26 -9.47 11.76
N THR A 492 22.09 -9.87 11.30
CA THR A 492 20.77 -9.49 11.83
C THR A 492 20.06 -10.66 12.54
N ILE A 493 18.91 -10.39 13.18
CA ILE A 493 18.03 -11.44 13.70
C ILE A 493 17.57 -12.40 12.60
N GLN A 494 17.28 -11.91 11.39
CA GLN A 494 16.86 -12.75 10.27
C GLN A 494 18.01 -13.68 9.85
N THR A 495 19.23 -13.15 9.80
CA THR A 495 20.43 -13.91 9.45
C THR A 495 20.77 -14.95 10.51
N ALA A 496 20.52 -14.65 11.79
CA ALA A 496 20.65 -15.63 12.87
C ALA A 496 19.76 -16.88 12.62
N VAL A 497 18.53 -16.70 12.11
CA VAL A 497 17.65 -17.82 11.74
C VAL A 497 18.19 -18.60 10.53
N LEU A 498 18.78 -17.91 9.54
CA LEU A 498 19.48 -18.56 8.41
C LEU A 498 20.66 -19.40 8.89
N ILE A 499 21.54 -18.83 9.72
CA ILE A 499 22.71 -19.50 10.31
C ILE A 499 22.28 -20.77 11.03
N GLU A 500 21.31 -20.67 11.94
CA GLU A 500 20.81 -21.83 12.69
C GLU A 500 20.12 -22.85 11.78
N THR A 501 19.56 -22.43 10.64
CA THR A 501 19.01 -23.37 9.63
C THR A 501 20.12 -24.14 8.94
N LEU A 502 21.22 -23.50 8.54
CA LEU A 502 22.36 -24.19 7.93
C LEU A 502 22.99 -25.20 8.90
N VAL A 503 23.14 -24.81 10.18
CA VAL A 503 23.62 -25.68 11.25
C VAL A 503 22.66 -26.85 11.48
N GLU A 504 21.35 -26.59 11.56
CA GLU A 504 20.33 -27.63 11.72
C GLU A 504 20.33 -28.63 10.55
N LEU A 505 20.74 -28.19 9.35
CA LEU A 505 20.91 -29.05 8.18
C LEU A 505 22.26 -29.77 8.12
N GLY A 506 23.18 -29.50 9.06
CA GLY A 506 24.44 -30.21 9.26
C GLY A 506 25.70 -29.46 8.81
N ALA A 507 25.59 -28.20 8.39
CA ALA A 507 26.77 -27.40 8.05
C ALA A 507 27.50 -26.93 9.31
N GLU A 508 28.83 -26.86 9.23
CA GLU A 508 29.62 -26.00 10.10
C GLU A 508 29.61 -24.59 9.51
N VAL A 509 29.43 -23.58 10.36
CA VAL A 509 29.24 -22.19 9.90
C VAL A 509 30.18 -21.26 10.66
N GLN A 510 30.75 -20.27 9.97
CA GLN A 510 31.40 -19.09 10.56
C GLN A 510 30.88 -17.84 9.86
N TRP A 511 30.73 -16.73 10.59
CA TRP A 511 30.02 -15.56 10.06
C TRP A 511 30.70 -14.23 10.31
N SER A 512 30.60 -13.35 9.32
CA SER A 512 30.95 -11.93 9.35
C SER A 512 29.81 -11.10 8.76
N SER A 513 29.71 -9.83 9.14
CA SER A 513 28.80 -8.89 8.49
C SER A 513 29.36 -8.44 7.15
N CYS A 514 28.50 -8.04 6.21
CA CYS A 514 28.90 -7.40 4.92
C CYS A 514 28.75 -5.87 4.94
N ASN A 515 28.45 -5.29 6.11
CA ASN A 515 28.39 -3.83 6.27
C ASN A 515 28.59 -3.42 7.73
N ILE A 516 29.51 -2.46 7.95
CA ILE A 516 29.94 -1.97 9.26
C ILE A 516 28.82 -1.42 10.16
N PHE A 517 27.67 -1.02 9.62
CA PHE A 517 26.55 -0.49 10.40
C PHE A 517 25.33 -1.40 10.43
N SER A 518 25.37 -2.57 9.79
CA SER A 518 24.19 -3.42 9.63
C SER A 518 23.98 -4.43 10.76
N THR A 519 25.03 -4.71 11.53
CA THR A 519 24.97 -5.69 12.61
C THR A 519 23.95 -5.28 13.68
N GLN A 520 23.15 -6.24 14.10
CA GLN A 520 22.30 -6.15 15.29
C GLN A 520 23.03 -6.89 16.41
N ASP A 521 23.62 -6.14 17.34
CA ASP A 521 24.57 -6.69 18.32
C ASP A 521 23.94 -7.78 19.20
N HIS A 522 22.65 -7.68 19.53
CA HIS A 522 21.93 -8.71 20.28
C HIS A 522 21.76 -10.00 19.48
N ALA A 523 21.57 -9.93 18.15
CA ALA A 523 21.55 -11.10 17.28
C ALA A 523 22.93 -11.79 17.23
N ALA A 524 23.99 -11.01 17.05
CA ALA A 524 25.37 -11.51 17.05
C ALA A 524 25.72 -12.17 18.39
N ALA A 525 25.34 -11.54 19.51
CA ALA A 525 25.53 -12.08 20.85
C ALA A 525 24.79 -13.41 21.05
N ALA A 526 23.55 -13.54 20.58
CA ALA A 526 22.76 -14.77 20.72
C ALA A 526 23.36 -15.95 19.95
N ILE A 527 23.89 -15.71 18.75
CA ILE A 527 24.59 -16.75 17.97
C ILE A 527 25.93 -17.11 18.63
N ALA A 528 26.72 -16.11 19.04
CA ALA A 528 27.99 -16.36 19.72
C ALA A 528 27.81 -17.13 21.04
N ALA A 529 26.81 -16.76 21.85
CA ALA A 529 26.52 -17.40 23.14
C ALA A 529 25.98 -18.84 23.01
N ALA A 530 25.36 -19.18 21.89
CA ALA A 530 24.97 -20.57 21.61
C ALA A 530 26.20 -21.50 21.48
N GLY A 531 27.38 -20.95 21.19
CA GLY A 531 28.66 -21.66 21.19
C GLY A 531 28.88 -22.61 20.01
N VAL A 532 27.95 -22.65 19.06
CA VAL A 532 28.00 -23.53 17.87
C VAL A 532 28.62 -22.82 16.66
N VAL A 533 28.49 -21.49 16.57
CA VAL A 533 28.91 -20.71 15.40
C VAL A 533 29.83 -19.55 15.83
N PRO A 534 31.09 -19.51 15.35
CA PRO A 534 31.95 -18.34 15.44
C PRO A 534 31.37 -17.15 14.66
N VAL A 535 31.13 -16.03 15.36
CA VAL A 535 30.66 -14.77 14.76
C VAL A 535 31.64 -13.65 15.06
N TYR A 536 31.98 -12.90 14.02
CA TYR A 536 32.87 -11.73 14.06
C TYR A 536 32.12 -10.55 13.45
N ALA A 537 31.34 -9.86 14.27
CA ALA A 537 30.50 -8.76 13.81
C ALA A 537 30.02 -7.89 14.97
N TRP A 538 30.05 -6.57 14.79
CA TRP A 538 29.39 -5.59 15.66
C TRP A 538 28.98 -4.33 14.90
N LYS A 539 28.05 -3.56 15.44
CA LYS A 539 27.65 -2.29 14.82
C LYS A 539 28.71 -1.22 15.08
N GLY A 540 29.19 -0.58 14.02
CA GLY A 540 30.21 0.47 14.09
C GLY A 540 31.65 -0.04 13.97
N GLU A 541 31.88 -1.13 13.23
CA GLU A 541 33.21 -1.56 12.83
C GLU A 541 33.96 -0.45 12.07
N THR A 542 35.28 -0.39 12.27
CA THR A 542 36.17 0.30 11.32
C THR A 542 36.39 -0.54 10.06
N GLU A 543 36.86 0.06 8.97
CA GLU A 543 37.17 -0.68 7.73
C GLU A 543 38.23 -1.78 7.95
N GLU A 544 39.22 -1.52 8.81
CA GLU A 544 40.25 -2.52 9.17
C GLU A 544 39.65 -3.69 9.96
N GLU A 545 38.72 -3.41 10.88
CA GLU A 545 38.02 -4.44 11.64
C GLU A 545 37.06 -5.24 10.77
N TYR A 546 36.42 -4.60 9.78
CA TYR A 546 35.55 -5.25 8.80
C TYR A 546 36.32 -6.30 7.97
N GLU A 547 37.44 -5.91 7.35
CA GLU A 547 38.28 -6.87 6.60
C GLU A 547 38.78 -7.99 7.51
N TRP A 548 39.23 -7.65 8.73
CA TRP A 548 39.67 -8.63 9.73
C TRP A 548 38.56 -9.63 10.10
N CYS A 549 37.31 -9.18 10.23
CA CYS A 549 36.17 -10.04 10.53
C CYS A 549 35.92 -11.07 9.41
N ILE A 550 36.00 -10.65 8.15
CA ILE A 550 35.86 -11.56 7.00
C ILE A 550 36.99 -12.60 7.02
N GLU A 551 38.23 -12.18 7.25
CA GLU A 551 39.39 -13.08 7.34
C GLU A 551 39.23 -14.16 8.43
N GLN A 552 38.59 -13.82 9.56
CA GLN A 552 38.36 -14.81 10.63
C GLN A 552 37.44 -15.95 10.19
N THR A 553 36.64 -15.79 9.13
CA THR A 553 35.72 -16.82 8.64
C THR A 553 36.37 -17.88 7.76
N LEU A 554 37.62 -17.66 7.31
CA LEU A 554 38.25 -18.48 6.26
C LEU A 554 38.69 -19.88 6.73
N ILE A 555 39.19 -19.98 7.97
CA ILE A 555 39.71 -21.24 8.55
C ILE A 555 38.82 -21.65 9.72
N PHE A 556 38.34 -22.89 9.74
CA PHE A 556 37.44 -23.42 10.75
C PHE A 556 38.20 -23.88 12.01
N PRO A 557 37.52 -24.10 13.16
CA PRO A 557 38.19 -24.44 14.42
C PRO A 557 39.03 -25.72 14.37
N ASP A 558 38.70 -26.65 13.47
CA ASP A 558 39.46 -27.88 13.20
C ASP A 558 40.73 -27.65 12.35
N GLY A 559 40.96 -26.40 11.93
CA GLY A 559 42.07 -25.99 11.07
C GLY A 559 41.83 -26.19 9.57
N GLN A 560 40.67 -26.70 9.16
CA GLN A 560 40.31 -26.86 7.75
C GLN A 560 39.82 -25.53 7.16
N PRO A 561 40.08 -25.25 5.88
CA PRO A 561 39.53 -24.06 5.23
C PRO A 561 38.04 -24.22 4.96
N LEU A 562 37.36 -23.09 4.73
CA LEU A 562 36.01 -23.07 4.17
C LEU A 562 35.93 -23.91 2.89
N ASN A 563 34.75 -24.45 2.60
CA ASN A 563 34.49 -25.17 1.35
C ASN A 563 33.21 -24.71 0.64
N MET A 564 32.51 -23.74 1.21
CA MET A 564 31.31 -23.11 0.68
C MET A 564 31.33 -21.62 1.07
N ILE A 565 30.91 -20.76 0.15
CA ILE A 565 30.73 -19.32 0.38
C ILE A 565 29.25 -18.98 0.29
N LEU A 566 28.76 -18.21 1.27
CA LEU A 566 27.47 -17.53 1.23
C LEU A 566 27.76 -16.03 1.35
N ASP A 567 27.43 -15.28 0.30
CA ASP A 567 27.89 -13.90 0.15
C ASP A 567 26.73 -12.93 -0.14
N ASP A 568 26.91 -11.69 0.29
CA ASP A 568 26.04 -10.57 0.02
C ASP A 568 26.94 -9.36 -0.28
N GLY A 569 27.06 -9.04 -1.58
CA GLY A 569 27.91 -7.94 -2.06
C GLY A 569 29.18 -8.37 -2.77
N GLY A 570 29.63 -9.60 -2.51
CA GLY A 570 30.79 -10.22 -3.15
C GLY A 570 32.13 -9.95 -2.45
N ASP A 571 32.14 -9.40 -1.24
CA ASP A 571 33.38 -9.02 -0.55
C ASP A 571 34.19 -10.25 -0.12
N LEU A 572 33.54 -11.28 0.44
CA LEU A 572 34.21 -12.53 0.78
C LEU A 572 34.70 -13.24 -0.49
N THR A 573 33.88 -13.24 -1.54
CA THR A 573 34.26 -13.78 -2.85
C THR A 573 35.49 -13.08 -3.41
N ASN A 574 35.53 -11.75 -3.37
CA ASN A 574 36.67 -10.95 -3.85
C ASN A 574 37.92 -11.21 -3.00
N LEU A 575 37.79 -11.19 -1.67
CA LEU A 575 38.90 -11.46 -0.75
C LEU A 575 39.54 -12.82 -1.05
N VAL A 576 38.74 -13.87 -1.23
CA VAL A 576 39.23 -15.21 -1.56
C VAL A 576 39.88 -15.23 -2.95
N HIS A 577 39.30 -14.59 -3.97
CA HIS A 577 39.86 -14.59 -5.32
C HIS A 577 41.15 -13.77 -5.47
N ASP A 578 41.27 -12.66 -4.74
CA ASP A 578 42.38 -11.73 -4.89
C ASP A 578 43.50 -11.96 -3.86
N LYS A 579 43.17 -12.29 -2.60
CA LYS A 579 44.13 -12.42 -1.49
C LYS A 579 44.46 -13.86 -1.10
N TYR A 580 43.51 -14.79 -1.26
CA TYR A 580 43.66 -16.21 -0.88
C TYR A 580 43.37 -17.19 -2.03
N PRO A 581 43.96 -17.00 -3.23
CA PRO A 581 43.65 -17.83 -4.40
C PRO A 581 44.03 -19.31 -4.21
N GLU A 582 44.87 -19.65 -3.23
CA GLU A 582 45.18 -21.03 -2.85
C GLU A 582 43.97 -21.80 -2.31
N LEU A 583 42.97 -21.11 -1.76
CA LEU A 583 41.70 -21.71 -1.33
C LEU A 583 40.79 -22.08 -2.52
N LEU A 584 41.09 -21.57 -3.71
CA LEU A 584 40.36 -21.85 -4.95
C LEU A 584 40.97 -23.00 -5.76
N LYS A 585 42.01 -23.68 -5.24
CA LYS A 585 42.55 -24.89 -5.88
C LYS A 585 41.46 -25.95 -6.05
N ASP A 586 41.52 -26.66 -7.17
CA ASP A 586 40.44 -27.50 -7.69
C ASP A 586 39.72 -28.33 -6.61
N GLY A 587 38.44 -28.00 -6.39
CA GLY A 587 37.53 -28.76 -5.53
C GLY A 587 37.54 -28.39 -4.03
N LEU A 588 38.38 -27.44 -3.58
CA LEU A 588 38.37 -27.00 -2.17
C LEU A 588 37.11 -26.22 -1.82
N ILE A 589 36.81 -25.15 -2.57
CA ILE A 589 35.53 -24.43 -2.47
C ILE A 589 34.60 -24.97 -3.56
N ARG A 590 33.47 -25.55 -3.15
CA ARG A 590 32.52 -26.19 -4.06
C ARG A 590 31.57 -25.21 -4.73
N GLY A 591 31.28 -24.07 -4.11
CA GLY A 591 30.27 -23.17 -4.62
C GLY A 591 30.17 -21.85 -3.86
N ILE A 592 29.61 -20.85 -4.55
CA ILE A 592 29.23 -19.53 -4.02
C ILE A 592 27.72 -19.35 -4.20
N SER A 593 27.00 -18.84 -3.21
CA SER A 593 25.65 -18.31 -3.41
C SER A 593 25.61 -16.83 -3.04
N GLU A 594 25.26 -15.98 -4.02
CA GLU A 594 25.33 -14.52 -3.91
C GLU A 594 23.93 -13.89 -3.91
N GLU A 595 23.67 -13.10 -2.88
CA GLU A 595 22.35 -12.54 -2.56
C GLU A 595 21.98 -11.29 -3.36
N THR A 596 22.93 -10.40 -3.67
CA THR A 596 22.58 -9.04 -4.15
C THR A 596 22.95 -8.75 -5.58
N THR A 597 22.21 -7.80 -6.17
CA THR A 597 22.42 -7.34 -7.55
C THR A 597 23.85 -6.90 -7.81
N THR A 598 24.47 -6.24 -6.83
CA THR A 598 25.84 -5.74 -6.93
C THR A 598 26.85 -6.88 -6.93
N GLY A 599 26.73 -7.84 -6.00
CA GLY A 599 27.60 -9.01 -5.96
C GLY A 599 27.46 -9.88 -7.22
N VAL A 600 26.24 -10.07 -7.73
CA VAL A 600 25.99 -10.77 -9.00
C VAL A 600 26.62 -10.03 -10.19
N HIS A 601 26.52 -8.70 -10.23
CA HIS A 601 27.19 -7.91 -11.26
C HIS A 601 28.72 -8.11 -11.21
N ASN A 602 29.29 -8.18 -10.00
CA ASN A 602 30.69 -8.48 -9.79
C ASN A 602 31.05 -9.90 -10.28
N LEU A 603 30.26 -10.92 -9.95
CA LEU A 603 30.44 -12.27 -10.48
C LEU A 603 30.46 -12.28 -12.01
N HIS A 604 29.54 -11.57 -12.67
CA HIS A 604 29.52 -11.46 -14.13
C HIS A 604 30.78 -10.76 -14.67
N LYS A 605 31.30 -9.76 -13.97
CA LYS A 605 32.56 -9.09 -14.32
C LYS A 605 33.74 -10.04 -14.18
N MET A 606 33.80 -10.82 -13.10
CA MET A 606 34.83 -11.85 -12.89
C MET A 606 34.76 -12.94 -13.95
N MET A 607 33.57 -13.40 -14.31
CA MET A 607 33.35 -14.41 -15.37
C MET A 607 33.83 -13.89 -16.74
N ARG A 608 33.44 -12.67 -17.12
CA ARG A 608 33.91 -12.04 -18.38
C ARG A 608 35.43 -11.84 -18.42
N ALA A 609 36.04 -11.61 -17.25
CA ALA A 609 37.49 -11.48 -17.13
C ALA A 609 38.24 -12.83 -17.01
N GLY A 610 37.52 -13.96 -17.05
CA GLY A 610 38.12 -15.29 -16.83
C GLY A 610 38.70 -15.50 -15.42
N LYS A 611 38.27 -14.67 -14.45
CA LYS A 611 38.75 -14.70 -13.07
C LYS A 611 37.92 -15.59 -12.14
N LEU A 612 36.63 -15.80 -12.44
CA LEU A 612 35.76 -16.63 -11.60
C LEU A 612 36.22 -18.09 -11.64
N ARG A 613 36.47 -18.69 -10.47
CA ARG A 613 37.03 -20.06 -10.36
C ARG A 613 36.08 -21.10 -9.78
N VAL A 614 34.93 -20.68 -9.27
CA VAL A 614 33.98 -21.52 -8.53
C VAL A 614 32.59 -21.35 -9.15
N PRO A 615 31.77 -22.41 -9.26
CA PRO A 615 30.38 -22.26 -9.69
C PRO A 615 29.60 -21.39 -8.69
N SER A 616 28.78 -20.49 -9.21
CA SER A 616 28.07 -19.51 -8.38
C SER A 616 26.58 -19.50 -8.68
N PHE A 617 25.75 -19.50 -7.65
CA PHE A 617 24.33 -19.19 -7.77
C PHE A 617 24.09 -17.70 -7.61
N ASN A 618 23.44 -17.12 -8.61
CA ASN A 618 22.76 -15.85 -8.53
C ASN A 618 21.42 -16.06 -7.82
N VAL A 619 21.43 -15.83 -6.50
CA VAL A 619 20.20 -15.89 -5.68
C VAL A 619 19.37 -14.63 -5.88
N ASN A 620 20.02 -13.49 -6.17
CA ASN A 620 19.33 -12.23 -6.38
C ASN A 620 18.19 -12.33 -7.41
N ASP A 621 18.46 -13.00 -8.54
CA ASP A 621 17.54 -13.05 -9.68
C ASP A 621 16.53 -14.22 -9.60
N SER A 622 16.53 -14.99 -8.51
CA SER A 622 15.33 -15.76 -8.16
C SER A 622 14.13 -14.82 -8.05
N VAL A 623 12.99 -15.26 -8.56
CA VAL A 623 11.76 -14.48 -8.57
C VAL A 623 11.37 -14.12 -7.14
N THR A 624 11.39 -15.13 -6.27
CA THR A 624 11.05 -15.01 -4.84
C THR A 624 12.07 -14.22 -4.00
N LYS A 625 13.18 -13.81 -4.61
CA LYS A 625 14.14 -12.87 -4.03
C LYS A 625 13.91 -11.47 -4.60
N SER A 626 14.36 -11.23 -5.83
CA SER A 626 14.35 -9.91 -6.50
C SER A 626 13.04 -9.13 -6.37
N LYS A 627 11.89 -9.80 -6.51
CA LYS A 627 10.57 -9.14 -6.57
C LYS A 627 9.81 -9.14 -5.27
N PHE A 628 10.43 -9.71 -4.23
CA PHE A 628 9.91 -9.72 -2.88
C PHE A 628 10.82 -8.89 -1.99
N ASP A 629 12.06 -9.31 -1.81
CA ASP A 629 13.06 -8.65 -0.98
C ASP A 629 13.32 -7.21 -1.44
N ASN A 630 13.88 -7.03 -2.65
CA ASN A 630 14.29 -5.72 -3.13
C ASN A 630 13.09 -4.76 -3.25
N LEU A 631 11.89 -5.29 -3.55
CA LEU A 631 10.67 -4.51 -3.74
C LEU A 631 9.91 -4.26 -2.42
N TYR A 632 9.38 -5.32 -1.80
CA TYR A 632 8.53 -5.21 -0.60
C TYR A 632 9.35 -4.95 0.67
N GLY A 633 10.56 -5.50 0.77
CA GLY A 633 11.45 -5.22 1.90
C GLY A 633 11.83 -3.75 1.99
N ILE A 634 12.20 -3.12 0.87
CA ILE A 634 12.49 -1.69 0.80
C ILE A 634 11.23 -0.86 1.03
N ARG A 635 10.09 -1.31 0.50
CA ARG A 635 8.80 -0.63 0.70
C ARG A 635 8.46 -0.45 2.19
N GLU A 636 8.89 -1.35 3.07
CA GLU A 636 8.70 -1.21 4.51
C GLU A 636 9.89 -0.53 5.20
N SER A 637 11.11 -0.95 4.89
CA SER A 637 12.31 -0.63 5.67
C SER A 637 12.93 0.74 5.37
N LEU A 638 12.75 1.30 4.17
CA LEU A 638 13.31 2.62 3.82
C LEU A 638 12.77 3.71 4.73
N VAL A 639 11.43 3.78 4.82
CA VAL A 639 10.78 4.79 5.65
C VAL A 639 11.05 4.54 7.13
N ASP A 640 11.16 3.29 7.57
CA ASP A 640 11.59 2.98 8.94
C ASP A 640 12.98 3.58 9.25
N GLY A 641 13.96 3.38 8.37
CA GLY A 641 15.29 4.00 8.47
C GLY A 641 15.24 5.53 8.55
N ILE A 642 14.53 6.17 7.62
CA ILE A 642 14.38 7.64 7.61
C ILE A 642 13.69 8.14 8.89
N LYS A 643 12.66 7.43 9.35
CA LYS A 643 11.88 7.81 10.54
C LYS A 643 12.69 7.65 11.81
N ARG A 644 13.31 6.50 12.06
CA ARG A 644 14.17 6.30 13.23
C ARG A 644 15.34 7.27 13.24
N ALA A 645 15.88 7.64 12.07
CA ALA A 645 16.94 8.64 11.98
C ALA A 645 16.46 10.07 12.30
N THR A 646 15.32 10.50 11.77
CA THR A 646 15.00 11.94 11.69
C THR A 646 13.65 12.35 12.26
N ASP A 647 12.73 11.41 12.49
CA ASP A 647 11.33 11.66 12.84
C ASP A 647 10.59 12.61 11.88
N ILE A 648 11.15 12.86 10.69
CA ILE A 648 10.66 13.85 9.73
C ILE A 648 9.23 13.52 9.26
N MET A 649 8.40 14.55 9.06
CA MET A 649 7.12 14.38 8.35
C MET A 649 7.40 14.23 6.85
N LEU A 650 6.98 13.08 6.28
CA LEU A 650 7.09 12.78 4.85
C LEU A 650 5.94 13.39 4.04
N ALA A 651 4.74 13.45 4.62
CA ALA A 651 3.57 14.04 3.98
C ALA A 651 3.83 15.51 3.60
N GLY A 652 3.56 15.85 2.33
CA GLY A 652 3.79 17.18 1.78
C GLY A 652 5.25 17.49 1.39
N LYS A 653 6.20 16.58 1.62
CA LYS A 653 7.58 16.71 1.12
C LYS A 653 7.65 16.33 -0.35
N VAL A 654 8.66 16.86 -1.04
CA VAL A 654 9.10 16.36 -2.34
C VAL A 654 10.25 15.38 -2.08
N ALA A 655 10.04 14.11 -2.43
CA ALA A 655 11.03 13.06 -2.29
C ALA A 655 11.52 12.63 -3.67
N VAL A 656 12.83 12.57 -3.86
CA VAL A 656 13.49 12.22 -5.13
C VAL A 656 14.10 10.85 -4.97
N VAL A 657 13.66 9.89 -5.78
CA VAL A 657 14.20 8.53 -5.85
C VAL A 657 15.06 8.42 -7.10
N CYS A 658 16.36 8.23 -6.90
CA CYS A 658 17.30 8.05 -7.99
C CYS A 658 17.41 6.56 -8.33
N GLY A 659 16.97 6.17 -9.52
CA GLY A 659 16.80 4.78 -9.94
C GLY A 659 15.40 4.25 -9.70
N TYR A 660 14.89 3.44 -10.63
CA TYR A 660 13.56 2.86 -10.61
C TYR A 660 13.58 1.37 -10.97
N GLY A 661 14.64 0.66 -10.58
CA GLY A 661 14.66 -0.79 -10.46
C GLY A 661 13.74 -1.29 -9.34
N ASP A 662 13.89 -2.53 -8.87
CA ASP A 662 12.99 -3.08 -7.85
C ASP A 662 13.06 -2.33 -6.51
N VAL A 663 14.27 -1.96 -6.08
CA VAL A 663 14.50 -1.10 -4.90
C VAL A 663 13.83 0.27 -5.08
N GLY A 664 14.07 0.93 -6.21
CA GLY A 664 13.47 2.24 -6.53
C GLY A 664 11.95 2.21 -6.60
N LYS A 665 11.36 1.14 -7.15
CA LYS A 665 9.91 0.88 -7.16
C LYS A 665 9.37 0.76 -5.73
N GLY A 666 10.03 -0.02 -4.87
CA GLY A 666 9.65 -0.18 -3.46
C GLY A 666 9.71 1.14 -2.69
N ALA A 667 10.82 1.87 -2.87
CA ALA A 667 11.06 3.19 -2.27
C ALA A 667 9.99 4.21 -2.67
N ALA A 668 9.70 4.33 -3.97
CA ALA A 668 8.72 5.26 -4.49
C ALA A 668 7.30 5.01 -3.96
N VAL A 669 6.87 3.73 -3.92
CA VAL A 669 5.57 3.35 -3.38
C VAL A 669 5.48 3.69 -1.89
N SER A 670 6.52 3.41 -1.11
CA SER A 670 6.56 3.70 0.33
C SER A 670 6.41 5.20 0.62
N LEU A 671 7.24 6.02 -0.04
CA LEU A 671 7.24 7.47 0.14
C LEU A 671 5.90 8.10 -0.28
N ARG A 672 5.33 7.65 -1.40
CA ARG A 672 4.01 8.09 -1.87
C ARG A 672 2.89 7.72 -0.89
N ALA A 673 2.93 6.51 -0.32
CA ALA A 673 1.94 6.06 0.66
C ALA A 673 1.93 6.93 1.93
N PHE A 674 3.08 7.51 2.30
CA PHE A 674 3.17 8.49 3.39
C PHE A 674 2.83 9.94 2.98
N GLY A 675 2.33 10.16 1.76
CA GLY A 675 1.89 11.46 1.26
C GLY A 675 2.99 12.37 0.73
N ALA A 676 4.17 11.84 0.42
CA ALA A 676 5.21 12.58 -0.29
C ALA A 676 4.87 12.70 -1.79
N ARG A 677 5.22 13.82 -2.41
CA ARG A 677 5.26 13.94 -3.87
C ARG A 677 6.58 13.34 -4.36
N VAL A 678 6.50 12.17 -4.98
CA VAL A 678 7.69 11.43 -5.42
C VAL A 678 8.07 11.83 -6.85
N ILE A 679 9.34 12.14 -7.03
CA ILE A 679 10.00 12.38 -8.32
C ILE A 679 11.02 11.25 -8.53
N VAL A 680 11.11 10.76 -9.76
CA VAL A 680 12.03 9.69 -10.14
C VAL A 680 13.08 10.23 -11.10
N THR A 681 14.33 9.79 -10.95
CA THR A 681 15.38 9.96 -11.96
C THR A 681 15.77 8.59 -12.50
N GLU A 682 15.93 8.47 -13.82
CA GLU A 682 16.27 7.20 -14.47
C GLU A 682 17.10 7.42 -15.72
N VAL A 683 17.99 6.46 -15.99
CA VAL A 683 18.77 6.35 -17.22
C VAL A 683 18.18 5.30 -18.17
N ASP A 684 17.45 4.31 -17.63
CA ASP A 684 16.79 3.28 -18.43
C ASP A 684 15.40 3.77 -18.89
N PRO A 685 15.14 3.86 -20.21
CA PRO A 685 13.87 4.34 -20.73
C PRO A 685 12.68 3.42 -20.39
N ILE A 686 12.90 2.12 -20.17
CA ILE A 686 11.84 1.18 -19.79
C ILE A 686 11.41 1.46 -18.35
N ASN A 687 12.36 1.58 -17.43
CA ASN A 687 12.06 1.91 -16.04
C ASN A 687 11.48 3.33 -15.89
N ALA A 688 11.99 4.29 -16.66
CA ALA A 688 11.43 5.64 -16.73
C ALA A 688 9.96 5.63 -17.20
N LEU A 689 9.66 4.86 -18.26
CA LEU A 689 8.29 4.72 -18.74
C LEU A 689 7.39 4.05 -17.69
N GLN A 690 7.86 3.02 -16.99
CA GLN A 690 7.11 2.42 -15.88
C GLN A 690 6.80 3.46 -14.78
N ALA A 691 7.79 4.24 -14.35
CA ALA A 691 7.57 5.29 -13.35
C ALA A 691 6.54 6.33 -13.81
N ALA A 692 6.61 6.76 -15.07
CA ALA A 692 5.65 7.70 -15.64
C ALA A 692 4.22 7.13 -15.69
N MET A 693 4.07 5.85 -16.05
CA MET A 693 2.77 5.16 -16.11
C MET A 693 2.15 4.96 -14.71
N GLU A 694 2.96 4.90 -13.66
CA GLU A 694 2.50 4.89 -12.26
C GLU A 694 2.13 6.31 -11.74
N GLY A 695 2.35 7.34 -12.55
CA GLY A 695 2.06 8.74 -12.22
C GLY A 695 3.17 9.48 -11.47
N TYR A 696 4.40 8.96 -11.48
CA TYR A 696 5.56 9.69 -10.97
C TYR A 696 6.09 10.66 -12.03
N GLN A 697 6.48 11.86 -11.59
CA GLN A 697 7.22 12.79 -12.45
C GLN A 697 8.63 12.25 -12.65
N VAL A 698 9.06 12.08 -13.90
CA VAL A 698 10.41 11.61 -14.26
C VAL A 698 11.20 12.74 -14.89
N ILE A 699 12.23 13.22 -14.19
CA ILE A 699 13.08 14.35 -14.58
C ILE A 699 14.53 14.13 -14.11
N THR A 700 15.46 14.99 -14.49
CA THR A 700 16.84 14.89 -13.99
C THR A 700 16.95 15.33 -12.52
N LEU A 701 18.05 14.94 -11.86
CA LEU A 701 18.28 15.29 -10.46
C LEU A 701 18.40 16.81 -10.27
N GLU A 702 19.02 17.51 -11.20
CA GLU A 702 19.21 18.97 -11.18
C GLU A 702 17.86 19.71 -11.24
N GLU A 703 16.94 19.25 -12.08
CA GLU A 703 15.57 19.78 -12.14
C GLU A 703 14.80 19.46 -10.86
N ALA A 704 14.93 18.24 -10.33
CA ALA A 704 14.26 17.83 -9.09
C ALA A 704 14.70 18.67 -7.88
N ILE A 705 16.00 19.02 -7.80
CA ILE A 705 16.53 19.94 -6.79
C ILE A 705 15.94 21.34 -6.97
N SER A 706 15.88 21.84 -8.21
CA SER A 706 15.31 23.15 -8.54
C SER A 706 13.82 23.26 -8.18
N LEU A 707 13.08 22.15 -8.21
CA LEU A 707 11.67 22.08 -7.78
C LEU A 707 11.48 21.99 -6.25
N GLY A 708 12.55 22.07 -5.46
CA GLY A 708 12.50 22.00 -4.01
C GLY A 708 12.46 20.57 -3.46
N GLY A 709 13.11 19.62 -4.14
CA GLY A 709 13.42 18.29 -3.58
C GLY A 709 14.05 18.41 -2.19
N SER A 710 13.54 17.64 -1.23
CA SER A 710 13.90 17.77 0.21
C SER A 710 14.30 16.45 0.86
N ILE A 711 14.02 15.33 0.20
CA ILE A 711 14.43 13.99 0.62
C ILE A 711 14.98 13.32 -0.64
N PHE A 712 16.20 12.81 -0.58
CA PHE A 712 16.90 12.20 -1.71
C PHE A 712 17.30 10.78 -1.33
N VAL A 713 16.85 9.81 -2.12
CA VAL A 713 17.08 8.38 -1.90
C VAL A 713 17.77 7.80 -3.13
N THR A 714 19.00 7.31 -2.98
CA THR A 714 19.73 6.65 -4.07
C THR A 714 19.50 5.13 -4.04
N THR A 715 19.17 4.57 -5.21
CA THR A 715 18.76 3.16 -5.38
C THR A 715 19.36 2.52 -6.65
N THR A 716 20.45 3.09 -7.17
CA THR A 716 20.91 2.82 -8.55
C THR A 716 21.94 1.70 -8.66
N GLY A 717 22.70 1.42 -7.59
CA GLY A 717 23.93 0.62 -7.65
C GLY A 717 25.04 1.29 -8.48
N CYS A 718 24.91 2.57 -8.82
CA CYS A 718 25.83 3.33 -9.67
C CYS A 718 26.60 4.38 -8.86
N LYS A 719 27.86 4.62 -9.21
CA LYS A 719 28.70 5.61 -8.53
C LYS A 719 28.34 7.05 -8.93
N GLY A 720 28.47 7.99 -7.98
CA GLY A 720 28.44 9.43 -8.29
C GLY A 720 27.09 9.97 -8.76
N VAL A 721 26.00 9.44 -8.19
CA VAL A 721 24.62 9.89 -8.44
C VAL A 721 24.39 11.27 -7.82
N ILE A 722 24.73 11.43 -6.54
CA ILE A 722 24.65 12.71 -5.82
C ILE A 722 26.07 13.25 -5.60
N ARG A 723 26.41 14.33 -6.31
CA ARG A 723 27.75 14.96 -6.32
C ARG A 723 27.71 16.33 -5.63
N GLY A 724 28.88 16.91 -5.41
CA GLY A 724 29.03 18.19 -4.69
C GLY A 724 28.22 19.36 -5.25
N GLU A 725 28.09 19.45 -6.58
CA GLU A 725 27.27 20.46 -7.24
C GLU A 725 25.77 20.31 -6.94
N HIS A 726 25.29 19.07 -6.77
CA HIS A 726 23.91 18.78 -6.39
C HIS A 726 23.66 19.18 -4.93
N ILE A 727 24.55 18.73 -4.04
CA ILE A 727 24.45 18.97 -2.59
C ILE A 727 24.47 20.48 -2.30
N SER A 728 25.33 21.23 -2.99
CA SER A 728 25.41 22.69 -2.86
C SER A 728 24.11 23.39 -3.24
N ALA A 729 23.33 22.82 -4.17
CA ALA A 729 22.07 23.37 -4.66
C ALA A 729 20.83 22.95 -3.85
N MET A 730 20.97 21.95 -2.97
CA MET A 730 19.86 21.46 -2.14
C MET A 730 19.31 22.52 -1.19
N VAL A 731 18.01 22.39 -0.87
CA VAL A 731 17.32 23.26 0.09
C VAL A 731 17.76 22.96 1.52
N GLU A 732 17.50 23.90 2.42
CA GLU A 732 17.83 23.78 3.85
C GLU A 732 17.29 22.48 4.45
N ASP A 733 18.15 21.79 5.19
CA ASP A 733 17.86 20.52 5.89
C ASP A 733 17.33 19.42 4.96
N SER A 734 17.82 19.39 3.71
CA SER A 734 17.57 18.26 2.81
C SER A 734 18.15 16.97 3.40
N ILE A 735 17.35 15.90 3.41
CA ILE A 735 17.77 14.58 3.86
C ILE A 735 18.31 13.79 2.67
N ILE A 736 19.51 13.24 2.82
CA ILE A 736 20.17 12.43 1.80
C ILE A 736 20.43 11.04 2.39
N CYS A 737 19.92 9.99 1.74
CA CYS A 737 20.21 8.63 2.12
C CYS A 737 20.36 7.70 0.91
N ASN A 738 21.01 6.57 1.16
CA ASN A 738 21.26 5.52 0.18
C ASN A 738 20.65 4.21 0.67
N VAL A 739 20.08 3.43 -0.25
CA VAL A 739 19.69 2.03 0.00
C VAL A 739 20.19 1.10 -1.11
N GLY A 740 21.08 1.58 -2.00
CA GLY A 740 21.94 0.72 -2.80
C GLY A 740 23.08 0.13 -1.96
N HIS A 741 23.68 -0.95 -2.45
CA HIS A 741 24.57 -1.80 -1.65
C HIS A 741 25.86 -1.11 -1.13
N PHE A 742 26.51 -0.25 -1.93
CA PHE A 742 27.74 0.44 -1.52
C PHE A 742 27.52 1.95 -1.30
N ASP A 743 28.39 2.58 -0.52
CA ASP A 743 28.39 4.02 -0.18
C ASP A 743 29.00 4.93 -1.26
N ILE A 744 28.98 4.47 -2.52
CA ILE A 744 29.56 5.16 -3.68
C ILE A 744 28.54 5.98 -4.48
N GLU A 745 27.24 5.85 -4.20
CA GLU A 745 26.19 6.59 -4.90
C GLU A 745 26.21 8.09 -4.53
N ILE A 746 26.65 8.41 -3.30
CA ILE A 746 26.72 9.76 -2.75
C ILE A 746 28.19 10.14 -2.56
N ASP A 747 28.59 11.33 -2.99
CA ASP A 747 29.94 11.85 -2.77
C ASP A 747 30.11 12.37 -1.33
N VAL A 748 30.17 11.45 -0.37
CA VAL A 748 30.34 11.74 1.07
C VAL A 748 31.73 12.35 1.33
N LYS A 749 32.74 11.97 0.54
CA LYS A 749 34.08 12.56 0.61
C LYS A 749 34.02 14.06 0.35
N TRP A 750 33.30 14.48 -0.69
CA TRP A 750 33.11 15.90 -0.98
C TRP A 750 32.46 16.64 0.19
N LEU A 751 31.46 16.06 0.85
CA LEU A 751 30.81 16.64 2.04
C LEU A 751 31.82 16.87 3.17
N ASN A 752 32.61 15.85 3.50
CA ASN A 752 33.62 15.93 4.56
C ASN A 752 34.71 16.98 4.24
N ASP A 753 35.11 17.10 2.97
CA ASP A 753 36.16 18.03 2.55
C ASP A 753 35.67 19.49 2.40
N ASN A 754 34.38 19.71 2.11
CA ASN A 754 33.87 21.03 1.72
C ASN A 754 32.87 21.67 2.69
N ALA A 755 32.28 20.90 3.61
CA ALA A 755 31.43 21.48 4.65
C ALA A 755 32.27 22.33 5.62
N VAL A 756 31.64 23.39 6.14
CA VAL A 756 32.20 24.25 7.19
C VAL A 756 32.22 23.51 8.52
N GLU A 757 31.20 22.70 8.78
CA GLU A 757 31.04 21.94 10.02
C GLU A 757 30.32 20.62 9.72
N LYS A 758 30.77 19.53 10.35
CA LYS A 758 30.04 18.27 10.47
C LYS A 758 29.61 18.11 11.92
N LYS A 759 28.31 18.10 12.19
CA LYS A 759 27.76 17.86 13.52
C LYS A 759 27.02 16.52 13.55
N MET A 760 27.55 15.57 14.31
CA MET A 760 26.85 14.33 14.61
C MET A 760 25.67 14.64 15.52
N VAL A 761 24.45 14.40 15.03
CA VAL A 761 23.20 14.60 15.80
C VAL A 761 22.98 13.42 16.74
N LYS A 762 23.18 12.22 16.22
CA LYS A 762 23.18 10.92 16.93
C LYS A 762 23.88 9.89 16.03
N PRO A 763 24.14 8.65 16.49
CA PRO A 763 24.76 7.63 15.65
C PRO A 763 24.07 7.51 14.28
N GLN A 764 24.88 7.51 13.22
CA GLN A 764 24.44 7.42 11.81
C GLN A 764 23.54 8.58 11.33
N VAL A 765 23.54 9.72 12.02
CA VAL A 765 22.83 10.94 11.59
C VAL A 765 23.74 12.14 11.75
N ASP A 766 24.24 12.62 10.61
CA ASP A 766 25.14 13.77 10.54
C ASP A 766 24.44 14.96 9.89
N ARG A 767 24.56 16.14 10.49
CA ARG A 767 24.10 17.40 9.93
C ARG A 767 25.32 18.22 9.52
N TYR A 768 25.44 18.50 8.22
CA TYR A 768 26.54 19.26 7.64
C TYR A 768 26.12 20.70 7.41
N THR A 769 26.98 21.65 7.79
CA THR A 769 26.84 23.07 7.47
C THR A 769 27.68 23.38 6.23
N LEU A 770 27.05 23.81 5.14
CA LEU A 770 27.72 24.12 3.87
C LEU A 770 28.28 25.55 3.85
N LYS A 771 29.20 25.83 2.92
CA LYS A 771 29.81 27.18 2.75
C LYS A 771 28.80 28.28 2.43
N ASN A 772 27.64 27.92 1.87
CA ASN A 772 26.55 28.85 1.57
C ASN A 772 25.62 29.11 2.78
N GLY A 773 25.93 28.54 3.96
CA GLY A 773 25.15 28.67 5.18
C GLY A 773 23.95 27.73 5.29
N ARG A 774 23.62 26.95 4.25
CA ARG A 774 22.58 25.91 4.31
C ARG A 774 23.08 24.63 4.97
N HIS A 775 22.14 23.81 5.42
CA HIS A 775 22.43 22.51 6.01
C HIS A 775 21.89 21.36 5.17
N VAL A 776 22.56 20.21 5.25
CA VAL A 776 22.06 18.92 4.75
C VAL A 776 22.22 17.85 5.83
N ILE A 777 21.31 16.89 5.84
CA ILE A 777 21.29 15.77 6.78
C ILE A 777 21.66 14.50 6.01
N LEU A 778 22.80 13.89 6.35
CA LEU A 778 23.25 12.64 5.75
C LEU A 778 22.95 11.49 6.72
N LEU A 779 22.34 10.43 6.18
CA LEU A 779 22.02 9.22 6.94
C LEU A 779 23.06 8.13 6.68
N ALA A 780 23.44 7.42 7.75
CA ALA A 780 24.36 6.28 7.75
C ALA A 780 25.67 6.50 6.97
N GLU A 781 26.17 7.74 6.93
CA GLU A 781 27.39 8.11 6.20
C GLU A 781 27.36 7.66 4.72
N GLY A 782 26.16 7.62 4.11
CA GLY A 782 25.96 7.19 2.72
C GLY A 782 25.88 5.67 2.52
N ARG A 783 25.98 4.85 3.57
CA ARG A 783 25.69 3.39 3.54
C ARG A 783 24.18 3.12 3.57
N LEU A 784 23.79 1.85 3.49
CA LEU A 784 22.39 1.41 3.48
C LEU A 784 21.61 1.94 4.70
N CYS A 785 20.70 2.89 4.47
CA CYS A 785 19.98 3.60 5.52
C CYS A 785 18.96 2.71 6.25
N ASN A 786 18.30 1.80 5.54
CA ASN A 786 17.33 0.87 6.14
C ASN A 786 17.98 -0.09 7.16
N LEU A 787 19.25 -0.47 6.96
CA LEU A 787 20.01 -1.31 7.89
C LEU A 787 20.80 -0.47 8.91
N GLY A 788 21.45 0.60 8.45
CA GLY A 788 22.26 1.47 9.29
C GLY A 788 21.44 2.22 10.34
N CYS A 789 20.28 2.77 9.94
CA CYS A 789 19.42 3.58 10.80
C CYS A 789 18.21 2.83 11.38
N ALA A 790 17.94 1.60 10.91
CA ALA A 790 16.88 0.75 11.43
C ALA A 790 17.34 -0.72 11.54
N THR A 791 16.53 -1.67 11.08
CA THR A 791 16.75 -3.11 11.28
C THR A 791 16.75 -3.89 9.96
N GLY A 792 16.80 -3.21 8.82
CA GLY A 792 16.69 -3.85 7.52
C GLY A 792 15.28 -4.36 7.23
N HIS A 793 15.18 -5.36 6.37
CA HIS A 793 13.91 -5.92 5.92
C HIS A 793 13.23 -6.79 6.99
N PRO A 794 11.89 -6.82 7.06
CA PRO A 794 11.16 -7.68 7.99
C PRO A 794 11.44 -9.17 7.78
N SER A 795 11.30 -9.97 8.84
CA SER A 795 11.64 -11.40 8.83
C SER A 795 10.91 -12.20 7.74
N PHE A 796 9.64 -11.90 7.47
CA PHE A 796 8.86 -12.61 6.46
C PHE A 796 9.44 -12.53 5.06
N VAL A 797 9.83 -11.35 4.61
CA VAL A 797 10.42 -11.21 3.28
C VAL A 797 11.85 -11.76 3.24
N MET A 798 12.62 -11.63 4.33
CA MET A 798 13.94 -12.27 4.41
C MET A 798 13.87 -13.80 4.41
N SER A 799 12.75 -14.37 4.86
CA SER A 799 12.52 -15.81 4.74
C SER A 799 12.51 -16.27 3.29
N THR A 800 11.98 -15.49 2.34
CA THR A 800 11.96 -15.90 0.92
C THR A 800 13.38 -15.91 0.36
N SER A 801 14.15 -14.85 0.61
CA SER A 801 15.56 -14.72 0.26
C SER A 801 16.42 -15.83 0.85
N PHE A 802 16.35 -16.04 2.17
CA PHE A 802 17.20 -17.00 2.84
C PHE A 802 16.79 -18.44 2.58
N THR A 803 15.54 -18.72 2.25
CA THR A 803 15.13 -20.04 1.73
C THR A 803 15.82 -20.31 0.39
N ASN A 804 15.94 -19.31 -0.51
CA ASN A 804 16.73 -19.46 -1.73
C ASN A 804 18.22 -19.73 -1.42
N GLN A 805 18.82 -18.99 -0.48
CA GLN A 805 20.21 -19.23 -0.06
C GLN A 805 20.44 -20.67 0.41
N VAL A 806 19.58 -21.19 1.29
CA VAL A 806 19.70 -22.58 1.78
C VAL A 806 19.56 -23.57 0.63
N LEU A 807 18.61 -23.35 -0.30
CA LEU A 807 18.45 -24.22 -1.47
C LEU A 807 19.66 -24.17 -2.42
N ALA A 808 20.26 -22.99 -2.63
CA ALA A 808 21.47 -22.84 -3.42
C ALA A 808 22.66 -23.58 -2.77
N GLN A 809 22.82 -23.47 -1.45
CA GLN A 809 23.83 -24.20 -0.68
C GLN A 809 23.63 -25.72 -0.79
N ILE A 810 22.39 -26.21 -0.68
CA ILE A 810 22.06 -27.63 -0.86
C ILE A 810 22.41 -28.09 -2.27
N GLU A 811 22.03 -27.34 -3.30
CA GLU A 811 22.28 -27.70 -4.71
C GLU A 811 23.78 -27.80 -5.00
N LEU A 812 24.57 -26.82 -4.58
CA LEU A 812 26.03 -26.81 -4.75
C LEU A 812 26.72 -27.92 -3.96
N TRP A 813 26.26 -28.20 -2.73
CA TRP A 813 26.89 -29.19 -1.86
C TRP A 813 26.60 -30.63 -2.28
N THR A 814 25.34 -30.93 -2.60
CA THR A 814 24.85 -32.30 -2.80
C THR A 814 24.95 -32.81 -4.23
N LYS A 815 25.17 -31.92 -5.21
CA LYS A 815 25.30 -32.26 -6.63
C LYS A 815 26.67 -31.82 -7.18
N PRO A 816 27.77 -32.37 -6.64
CA PRO A 816 29.11 -32.02 -7.12
C PRO A 816 29.24 -32.30 -8.62
N GLY A 817 29.72 -31.32 -9.37
CA GLY A 817 29.92 -31.41 -10.82
C GLY A 817 28.67 -31.17 -11.68
N ALA A 818 27.48 -31.02 -11.09
CA ALA A 818 26.26 -30.70 -11.86
C ALA A 818 26.27 -29.26 -12.41
N TYR A 819 26.98 -28.35 -11.73
CA TYR A 819 27.10 -26.95 -12.10
C TYR A 819 28.55 -26.65 -12.51
N PRO A 820 28.83 -26.39 -13.81
CA PRO A 820 30.17 -25.97 -14.23
C PRO A 820 30.50 -24.57 -13.69
N ILE A 821 31.78 -24.19 -13.72
CA ILE A 821 32.20 -22.82 -13.39
C ILE A 821 31.42 -21.83 -14.25
N GLY A 822 30.70 -20.93 -13.60
CA GLY A 822 29.72 -20.06 -14.22
C GLY A 822 28.71 -19.56 -13.22
N ILE A 823 27.79 -18.73 -13.70
CA ILE A 823 26.74 -18.12 -12.89
C ILE A 823 25.42 -18.78 -13.28
N HIS A 824 24.76 -19.38 -12.30
CA HIS A 824 23.53 -20.15 -12.46
C HIS A 824 22.40 -19.47 -11.69
N ILE A 825 21.17 -19.64 -12.16
CA ILE A 825 19.97 -19.25 -11.43
C ILE A 825 19.34 -20.52 -10.87
N LEU A 826 18.73 -20.45 -9.68
CA LEU A 826 18.00 -21.58 -9.13
C LEU A 826 16.93 -22.07 -10.10
N PRO A 827 16.78 -23.39 -10.29
CA PRO A 827 15.71 -23.94 -11.12
C PRO A 827 14.35 -23.39 -10.70
N LYS A 828 13.52 -23.01 -11.68
CA LYS A 828 12.20 -22.38 -11.43
C LYS A 828 11.30 -23.17 -10.49
N ARG A 829 11.39 -24.50 -10.50
CA ARG A 829 10.67 -25.37 -9.56
C ARG A 829 11.04 -25.10 -8.10
N LEU A 830 12.32 -24.82 -7.81
CA LEU A 830 12.77 -24.48 -6.46
C LEU A 830 12.31 -23.07 -6.08
N ASP A 831 12.32 -22.14 -7.02
CA ASP A 831 11.81 -20.78 -6.82
C ASP A 831 10.29 -20.77 -6.51
N GLU A 832 9.51 -21.57 -7.25
CA GLU A 832 8.08 -21.80 -6.96
C GLU A 832 7.85 -22.52 -5.63
N GLU A 833 8.74 -23.45 -5.24
CA GLU A 833 8.71 -24.09 -3.93
C GLU A 833 8.94 -23.05 -2.83
N VAL A 834 9.89 -22.12 -2.99
CA VAL A 834 10.06 -21.01 -2.02
C VAL A 834 8.74 -20.28 -1.84
N ALA A 835 8.07 -19.84 -2.91
CA ALA A 835 6.78 -19.17 -2.79
C ALA A 835 5.76 -20.04 -2.04
N ARG A 836 5.62 -21.31 -2.44
CA ARG A 836 4.68 -22.27 -1.87
C ARG A 836 4.85 -22.45 -0.36
N LEU A 837 6.10 -22.49 0.13
CA LEU A 837 6.41 -22.64 1.55
C LEU A 837 5.94 -21.44 2.41
N HIS A 838 5.65 -20.29 1.80
CA HIS A 838 5.22 -19.09 2.52
C HIS A 838 3.70 -18.85 2.47
N LEU A 839 2.98 -19.51 1.56
CA LEU A 839 1.56 -19.21 1.29
C LEU A 839 0.62 -19.53 2.47
N ASP A 840 0.82 -20.67 3.13
CA ASP A 840 -0.04 -21.08 4.26
C ASP A 840 0.05 -20.10 5.43
N HIS A 841 1.22 -19.49 5.66
CA HIS A 841 1.43 -18.48 6.70
C HIS A 841 0.56 -17.23 6.49
N LEU A 842 0.30 -16.89 5.23
CA LEU A 842 -0.56 -15.78 4.83
C LEU A 842 -2.04 -16.19 4.67
N GLY A 843 -2.39 -17.45 4.96
CA GLY A 843 -3.73 -17.99 4.76
C GLY A 843 -4.13 -18.16 3.30
N VAL A 844 -3.17 -18.12 2.35
CA VAL A 844 -3.44 -18.25 0.92
C VAL A 844 -3.78 -19.70 0.58
N LYS A 845 -4.85 -19.91 -0.19
CA LYS A 845 -5.26 -21.23 -0.69
C LYS A 845 -4.99 -21.32 -2.19
N LEU A 846 -3.90 -22.00 -2.54
CA LEU A 846 -3.46 -22.13 -3.91
C LEU A 846 -4.37 -23.09 -4.68
N THR A 847 -4.90 -22.64 -5.82
CA THR A 847 -5.67 -23.48 -6.75
C THR A 847 -4.77 -24.53 -7.38
N LYS A 848 -5.27 -25.76 -7.56
CA LYS A 848 -4.59 -26.82 -8.32
C LYS A 848 -5.26 -26.99 -9.67
N LEU A 849 -4.45 -27.10 -10.73
CA LEU A 849 -4.95 -27.46 -12.04
C LEU A 849 -5.52 -28.88 -12.00
N ASN A 850 -6.70 -29.07 -12.59
CA ASN A 850 -7.17 -30.42 -12.89
C ASN A 850 -6.41 -30.98 -14.13
N PRO A 851 -6.49 -32.29 -14.40
CA PRO A 851 -5.77 -32.91 -15.51
C PRO A 851 -6.05 -32.24 -16.87
N ASP A 852 -7.32 -31.95 -17.17
CA ASP A 852 -7.74 -31.35 -18.43
C ASP A 852 -7.14 -29.94 -18.63
N GLN A 853 -7.08 -29.13 -17.57
CA GLN A 853 -6.46 -27.80 -17.59
C GLN A 853 -4.94 -27.89 -17.81
N ALA A 854 -4.28 -28.83 -17.15
CA ALA A 854 -2.83 -29.03 -17.27
C ALA A 854 -2.46 -29.49 -18.68
N GLU A 855 -3.24 -30.41 -19.27
CA GLU A 855 -3.11 -30.84 -20.67
C GLU A 855 -3.33 -29.68 -21.65
N TYR A 856 -4.42 -28.92 -21.48
CA TYR A 856 -4.72 -27.76 -22.33
C TYR A 856 -3.59 -26.71 -22.33
N LEU A 857 -3.01 -26.44 -21.16
CA LEU A 857 -1.91 -25.48 -21.03
C LEU A 857 -0.54 -26.07 -21.40
N GLY A 858 -0.43 -27.39 -21.56
CA GLY A 858 0.84 -28.07 -21.81
C GLY A 858 1.84 -27.93 -20.66
N VAL A 859 1.37 -27.90 -19.41
CA VAL A 859 2.21 -27.75 -18.21
C VAL A 859 2.00 -28.90 -17.24
N ASN A 860 3.02 -29.23 -16.44
CA ASN A 860 2.86 -30.19 -15.35
C ASN A 860 1.94 -29.58 -14.26
N PRO A 861 0.95 -30.31 -13.71
CA PRO A 861 0.06 -29.80 -12.66
C PRO A 861 0.79 -29.36 -11.38
N ASP A 862 2.00 -29.87 -11.13
CA ASP A 862 2.87 -29.48 -10.01
C ASP A 862 3.95 -28.44 -10.40
N GLY A 863 3.94 -27.97 -11.65
CA GLY A 863 4.87 -26.98 -12.18
C GLY A 863 6.16 -27.59 -12.79
N PRO A 864 7.07 -26.73 -13.31
CA PRO A 864 6.99 -25.27 -13.29
C PRO A 864 5.84 -24.72 -14.15
N PHE A 865 5.21 -23.65 -13.70
CA PHE A 865 4.00 -23.08 -14.33
C PHE A 865 4.29 -21.99 -15.37
N LYS A 866 5.54 -21.55 -15.48
CA LYS A 866 5.95 -20.44 -16.34
C LYS A 866 7.24 -20.77 -17.08
N PRO A 867 7.45 -20.25 -18.31
CA PRO A 867 8.72 -20.41 -19.01
C PRO A 867 9.82 -19.58 -18.34
N ASP A 868 11.08 -19.89 -18.66
CA ASP A 868 12.24 -19.22 -18.06
C ASP A 868 12.31 -17.71 -18.38
N ILE A 869 11.86 -17.31 -19.58
CA ILE A 869 11.82 -15.90 -20.03
C ILE A 869 10.77 -15.05 -19.31
N TYR A 870 9.91 -15.67 -18.49
CA TYR A 870 8.82 -14.98 -17.83
C TYR A 870 9.33 -14.09 -16.70
N ARG A 871 8.89 -12.82 -16.69
CA ARG A 871 9.31 -11.82 -15.70
C ARG A 871 8.32 -11.81 -14.53
N TYR A 872 8.31 -12.87 -13.72
CA TYR A 872 7.39 -13.16 -12.58
C TYR A 872 6.16 -13.96 -12.89
#